data_AF-A0A847M2P8-F1
#
_entry.id   AF-A0A847M2P8-F1
#
_cell.length_a   1.000
_cell.length_b   1.000
_cell.length_c   1.000
_cell.angle_alpha   90.00
_cell.angle_beta   90.00
_cell.angle_gamma   90.00
#
_symmetry.space_group_name_H-M   'P 1'
#
loop_
_entity.id
_entity.type
_entity.pdbx_description
1 polymer ?
#
loop_
_entity_poly.entity_id
_entity_poly.type
_entity_poly.pdbx_seq_one_letter_code
_entity_poly.pdbx_strand_id
1 'polypeptide(L)'
;MAEAKVRYQASYLKSVKARVGTILETNYKLDINTREKILADYLSDEQLPHWYFYSNTPEEIARHLFIITQLLSSNVGQIYHVSDDSRVITYLINIGRDYPGRLERVIEENMNMRIASFDSESTVNGVRIVSLEKITQEPARYTHEQAAAIEKLKSDLAYYGENRDLIHTSRFIESLSSRYLLEEIESTLEPKRSERHLVFYNRIIDSPVPVIDSSDVQYEDDIGRVEKSSRIMIGVTNPSHEFIPQVLRIFEKRGINLRRTYFDLFRHPQGDVAIFTTYFNPGYDLSGLEDSLRDAIISSQKEEAQASSTGAVVGQQTAKRILEEKIETILRRLPSRSNPEDAMKAIEELKSLCKQNGTIGAGPESHSFYLNSVTDFLEAARFAGIDEVPEVLRLLLGYEAFDEFFVTAQANGISSNLPGYRIKHSIARGPAKGGLRIDPIVSFDEVAALSFMMTWKCARSRILYGGAKGGLMLNPRTFEGSAIDYFDTLSSFGRSLFLVSGPMRDVPAGDVGCGPKEIGHMFEGFKSALRDLAVMSYGLKPGVTMIGPRIVSVQEARRMLAEHFDVDWTDPVIIGELVRNETYLELVTAAQITGKPKLGIEARGAATGLGMAYAVLAAVGNLYLDGKWTPSRPLSKHEETVLRKACSITESVILKEESETAYGKTSFKPETEVVHGRLLSA
;
A
#
# COMPACT_ATOMS: atom_id res chain seq x y z
N MET A 1 16.69 -10.73 -35.30
CA MET A 1 16.33 -10.24 -33.95
C MET A 1 14.90 -10.57 -33.57
N ALA A 2 13.90 -10.34 -34.43
CA ALA A 2 12.49 -10.69 -34.16
C ALA A 2 12.28 -12.16 -33.74
N GLU A 3 12.80 -13.14 -34.50
CA GLU A 3 12.69 -14.55 -34.11
C GLU A 3 13.35 -14.92 -32.78
N ALA A 4 14.42 -14.22 -32.40
CA ALA A 4 15.11 -14.46 -31.13
C ALA A 4 14.30 -13.89 -29.95
N LYS A 5 13.63 -12.74 -30.14
CA LYS A 5 12.75 -12.13 -29.14
C LYS A 5 11.49 -12.98 -28.92
N VAL A 6 10.87 -13.47 -30.00
CA VAL A 6 9.70 -14.37 -29.94
C VAL A 6 10.03 -15.67 -29.19
N ARG A 7 11.20 -16.29 -29.47
CA ARG A 7 11.63 -17.50 -28.74
C ARG A 7 11.91 -17.23 -27.25
N TYR A 8 12.48 -16.06 -26.92
CA TYR A 8 12.73 -15.66 -25.54
C TYR A 8 11.41 -15.48 -24.76
N GLN A 9 10.45 -14.75 -25.32
CA GLN A 9 9.14 -14.53 -24.71
C GLN A 9 8.36 -15.84 -24.51
N ALA A 10 8.37 -16.74 -25.50
CA ALA A 10 7.74 -18.06 -25.36
C ALA A 10 8.38 -18.89 -24.23
N SER A 11 9.71 -18.80 -24.08
CA SER A 11 10.43 -19.45 -22.97
C SER A 11 10.11 -18.80 -21.62
N TYR A 12 10.03 -17.47 -21.56
CA TYR A 12 9.67 -16.71 -20.36
C TYR A 12 8.26 -17.04 -19.89
N LEU A 13 7.25 -16.94 -20.75
CA LEU A 13 5.86 -17.26 -20.42
C LEU A 13 5.71 -18.71 -19.95
N LYS A 14 6.45 -19.65 -20.55
CA LYS A 14 6.49 -21.05 -20.09
C LYS A 14 7.06 -21.17 -18.67
N SER A 15 8.12 -20.42 -18.36
CA SER A 15 8.70 -20.35 -17.01
C SER A 15 7.73 -19.76 -15.99
N VAL A 16 7.07 -18.64 -16.34
CA VAL A 16 6.05 -17.99 -15.51
C VAL A 16 4.90 -18.97 -15.24
N LYS A 17 4.38 -19.63 -16.28
CA LYS A 17 3.29 -20.62 -16.15
C LYS A 17 3.65 -21.76 -15.20
N ALA A 18 4.87 -22.29 -15.30
CA ALA A 18 5.33 -23.35 -14.40
C ALA A 18 5.40 -22.87 -12.94
N ARG A 19 5.98 -21.69 -12.69
CA ARG A 19 6.06 -21.09 -11.35
C ARG A 19 4.68 -20.80 -10.77
N VAL A 20 3.78 -20.20 -11.56
CA VAL A 20 2.39 -19.94 -11.15
C VAL A 20 1.70 -21.24 -10.77
N GLY A 21 1.84 -22.29 -11.58
CA GLY A 21 1.30 -23.62 -11.27
C GLY A 21 1.80 -24.18 -9.93
N THR A 22 3.09 -24.11 -9.66
CA THR A 22 3.66 -24.52 -8.37
C THR A 22 3.07 -23.71 -7.22
N ILE A 23 2.97 -22.39 -7.35
CA ILE A 23 2.44 -21.50 -6.29
C ILE A 23 0.96 -21.81 -6.00
N LEU A 24 0.14 -22.00 -7.03
CA LEU A 24 -1.28 -22.38 -6.91
C LEU A 24 -1.45 -23.70 -6.13
N GLU A 25 -0.56 -24.66 -6.33
CA GLU A 25 -0.58 -25.93 -5.61
C GLU A 25 -0.08 -25.79 -4.17
N THR A 26 1.09 -25.18 -3.97
CA THR A 26 1.75 -25.17 -2.66
C THR A 26 1.11 -24.20 -1.69
N ASN A 27 0.84 -22.98 -2.15
CA ASN A 27 0.42 -21.85 -1.31
C ASN A 27 -1.11 -21.79 -1.23
N TYR A 28 -1.79 -22.01 -2.37
CA TYR A 28 -3.25 -21.93 -2.47
C TYR A 28 -3.96 -23.28 -2.31
N LYS A 29 -3.20 -24.38 -2.19
CA LYS A 29 -3.73 -25.74 -1.95
C LYS A 29 -4.74 -26.22 -3.00
N LEU A 30 -4.58 -25.77 -4.25
CA LEU A 30 -5.39 -26.26 -5.35
C LEU A 30 -4.93 -27.66 -5.77
N ASP A 31 -5.88 -28.56 -6.02
CA ASP A 31 -5.57 -29.89 -6.54
C ASP A 31 -5.06 -29.82 -7.99
N ILE A 32 -4.38 -30.89 -8.41
CA ILE A 32 -3.72 -30.94 -9.73
C ILE A 32 -4.72 -30.69 -10.86
N ASN A 33 -5.95 -31.23 -10.79
CA ASN A 33 -6.92 -31.08 -11.88
C ASN A 33 -7.43 -29.64 -11.96
N THR A 34 -7.77 -29.03 -10.82
CA THR A 34 -8.19 -27.63 -10.76
C THR A 34 -7.07 -26.70 -11.21
N ARG A 35 -5.84 -26.94 -10.77
CA ARG A 35 -4.65 -26.21 -11.22
C ARG A 35 -4.50 -26.28 -12.73
N GLU A 36 -4.44 -27.49 -13.30
CA GLU A 36 -4.28 -27.67 -14.75
C GLU A 36 -5.39 -26.97 -15.54
N LYS A 37 -6.63 -27.06 -15.05
CA LYS A 37 -7.75 -26.34 -15.66
C LYS A 37 -7.55 -24.83 -15.62
N ILE A 38 -7.15 -24.25 -14.49
CA ILE A 38 -6.89 -22.80 -14.40
C ILE A 38 -5.74 -22.38 -15.32
N LEU A 39 -4.65 -23.15 -15.36
CA LEU A 39 -3.52 -22.89 -16.25
C LEU A 39 -3.91 -23.03 -17.74
N ALA A 40 -4.90 -23.87 -18.07
CA ALA A 40 -5.44 -23.98 -19.41
C ALA A 40 -6.41 -22.84 -19.74
N ASP A 41 -7.30 -22.48 -18.82
CA ASP A 41 -8.38 -21.50 -19.02
C ASP A 41 -7.87 -20.04 -19.00
N TYR A 42 -6.78 -19.75 -18.28
CA TYR A 42 -6.28 -18.37 -18.11
C TYR A 42 -4.83 -18.15 -18.55
N LEU A 43 -4.02 -19.21 -18.63
CA LEU A 43 -2.63 -19.12 -19.10
C LEU A 43 -2.42 -19.86 -20.43
N SER A 44 -3.50 -20.10 -21.18
CA SER A 44 -3.37 -20.36 -22.62
C SER A 44 -3.19 -19.04 -23.36
N ASP A 45 -2.63 -19.14 -24.56
CA ASP A 45 -2.50 -18.02 -25.47
C ASP A 45 -3.90 -17.36 -25.65
N GLU A 46 -3.98 -16.03 -25.56
CA GLU A 46 -5.18 -15.19 -25.72
C GLU A 46 -6.07 -14.95 -24.48
N GLN A 47 -5.84 -15.61 -23.34
CA GLN A 47 -6.81 -15.53 -22.21
C GLN A 47 -6.57 -14.37 -21.24
N LEU A 48 -5.31 -14.01 -21.02
CA LEU A 48 -4.93 -12.86 -20.22
C LEU A 48 -4.17 -11.85 -21.08
N PRO A 49 -4.28 -10.55 -20.75
CA PRO A 49 -3.55 -9.53 -21.47
C PRO A 49 -2.04 -9.77 -21.44
N HIS A 50 -1.34 -9.52 -22.54
CA HIS A 50 0.11 -9.75 -22.58
C HIS A 50 0.87 -8.86 -21.58
N TRP A 51 0.52 -7.57 -21.50
CA TRP A 51 1.12 -6.62 -20.55
C TRP A 51 1.03 -7.12 -19.09
N TYR A 52 -0.02 -7.87 -18.77
CA TYR A 52 -0.28 -8.36 -17.43
C TYR A 52 0.79 -9.37 -16.96
N PHE A 53 1.36 -10.18 -17.87
CA PHE A 53 2.43 -11.12 -17.53
C PHE A 53 3.77 -10.45 -17.24
N TYR A 54 4.03 -9.32 -17.87
CA TYR A 54 5.30 -8.60 -17.75
C TYR A 54 5.29 -7.60 -16.59
N SER A 55 4.10 -7.14 -16.20
CA SER A 55 3.91 -6.16 -15.14
C SER A 55 3.76 -6.78 -13.75
N ASN A 56 3.61 -8.11 -13.66
CA ASN A 56 3.30 -8.79 -12.40
C ASN A 56 4.25 -9.97 -12.17
N THR A 57 4.58 -10.21 -10.91
CA THR A 57 5.34 -11.38 -10.49
C THR A 57 4.50 -12.67 -10.62
N PRO A 58 5.12 -13.85 -10.76
CA PRO A 58 4.40 -15.13 -10.71
C PRO A 58 3.53 -15.30 -9.45
N GLU A 59 3.97 -14.74 -8.33
CA GLU A 59 3.26 -14.73 -7.06
C GLU A 59 1.96 -13.90 -7.13
N GLU A 60 2.00 -12.71 -7.73
CA GLU A 60 0.83 -11.86 -7.98
C GLU A 60 -0.12 -12.48 -9.00
N ILE A 61 0.42 -13.03 -10.10
CA ILE A 61 -0.39 -13.70 -11.13
C ILE A 61 -1.15 -14.88 -10.51
N ALA A 62 -0.48 -15.73 -9.73
CA ALA A 62 -1.13 -16.84 -9.03
C ALA A 62 -2.24 -16.35 -8.08
N ARG A 63 -1.99 -15.24 -7.36
CA ARG A 63 -2.97 -14.62 -6.46
C ARG A 63 -4.20 -14.13 -7.20
N HIS A 64 -4.02 -13.39 -8.29
CA HIS A 64 -5.12 -12.90 -9.11
C HIS A 64 -5.90 -14.05 -9.78
N LEU A 65 -5.23 -15.07 -10.32
CA LEU A 65 -5.91 -16.25 -10.87
C LEU A 65 -6.74 -16.97 -9.81
N PHE A 66 -6.21 -17.08 -8.60
CA PHE A 66 -6.97 -17.60 -7.48
C PHE A 66 -8.21 -16.73 -7.20
N ILE A 67 -8.08 -15.40 -7.16
CA ILE A 67 -9.23 -14.48 -6.99
C ILE A 67 -10.29 -14.72 -8.06
N ILE A 68 -9.88 -14.67 -9.33
CA ILE A 68 -10.80 -14.80 -10.47
C ILE A 68 -11.57 -16.10 -10.40
N THR A 69 -10.90 -17.19 -10.03
CA THR A 69 -11.48 -18.54 -10.13
C THR A 69 -12.22 -18.99 -8.88
N GLN A 70 -11.82 -18.51 -7.70
CA GLN A 70 -12.35 -18.99 -6.42
C GLN A 70 -13.21 -17.96 -5.68
N LEU A 71 -12.96 -16.67 -5.89
CA LEU A 71 -13.60 -15.59 -5.12
C LEU A 71 -14.55 -14.75 -5.97
N LEU A 72 -14.19 -14.49 -7.23
CA LEU A 72 -15.02 -13.74 -8.15
C LEU A 72 -16.13 -14.65 -8.68
N SER A 73 -17.39 -14.27 -8.43
CA SER A 73 -18.57 -15.02 -8.87
C SER A 73 -19.56 -14.09 -9.56
N SER A 74 -20.65 -14.62 -10.12
CA SER A 74 -21.71 -13.78 -10.69
C SER A 74 -22.34 -12.82 -9.68
N ASN A 75 -22.32 -13.18 -8.39
CA ASN A 75 -22.88 -12.36 -7.31
C ASN A 75 -21.87 -11.33 -6.78
N VAL A 76 -20.57 -11.51 -7.06
CA VAL A 76 -19.51 -10.59 -6.65
C VAL A 76 -19.08 -9.80 -7.88
N GLY A 77 -19.58 -8.57 -8.00
CA GLY A 77 -19.36 -7.75 -9.20
C GLY A 77 -17.91 -7.36 -9.46
N GLN A 78 -17.11 -7.19 -8.40
CA GLN A 78 -15.68 -6.89 -8.47
C GLN A 78 -14.96 -7.33 -7.20
N ILE A 79 -13.68 -7.67 -7.33
CA ILE A 79 -12.73 -7.89 -6.23
C ILE A 79 -11.45 -7.14 -6.56
N TYR A 80 -10.73 -6.65 -5.56
CA TYR A 80 -9.43 -6.03 -5.78
C TYR A 80 -8.35 -6.62 -4.86
N HIS A 81 -7.11 -6.43 -5.28
CA HIS A 81 -5.91 -6.81 -4.54
C HIS A 81 -4.91 -5.66 -4.58
N VAL A 82 -4.24 -5.41 -3.45
CA VAL A 82 -3.18 -4.40 -3.31
C VAL A 82 -1.83 -5.11 -3.33
N SER A 83 -0.93 -4.70 -4.23
CA SER A 83 0.44 -5.25 -4.34
C SER A 83 1.18 -5.18 -3.01
N ASP A 84 2.17 -6.05 -2.82
CA ASP A 84 2.86 -6.17 -1.52
C ASP A 84 3.65 -4.89 -1.15
N ASP A 85 4.06 -4.09 -2.14
CA ASP A 85 4.66 -2.76 -1.99
C ASP A 85 3.62 -1.62 -1.89
N SER A 86 2.34 -1.96 -1.92
CA SER A 86 1.19 -1.06 -1.85
C SER A 86 1.16 0.02 -2.93
N ARG A 87 1.80 -0.22 -4.08
CA ARG A 87 1.84 0.73 -5.21
C ARG A 87 0.73 0.53 -6.22
N VAL A 88 0.28 -0.70 -6.36
CA VAL A 88 -0.66 -1.09 -7.41
C VAL A 88 -1.90 -1.66 -6.75
N ILE A 89 -3.07 -1.21 -7.22
CA ILE A 89 -4.33 -1.89 -6.96
C ILE A 89 -4.79 -2.55 -8.24
N THR A 90 -4.99 -3.86 -8.20
CA THR A 90 -5.54 -4.61 -9.33
C THR A 90 -6.97 -5.01 -9.03
N TYR A 91 -7.91 -4.49 -9.81
CA TYR A 91 -9.32 -4.88 -9.81
C TYR A 91 -9.56 -5.98 -10.83
N LEU A 92 -10.41 -6.92 -10.42
CA LEU A 92 -10.90 -8.04 -11.20
C LEU A 92 -12.42 -7.93 -11.22
N ILE A 93 -12.97 -7.54 -12.38
CA ILE A 93 -14.35 -7.11 -12.51
C ILE A 93 -15.09 -8.08 -13.44
N ASN A 94 -16.24 -8.59 -13.01
CA ASN A 94 -17.07 -9.45 -13.85
C ASN A 94 -17.86 -8.59 -14.86
N ILE A 95 -17.50 -8.58 -16.14
CA ILE A 95 -17.97 -7.53 -17.07
C ILE A 95 -19.43 -7.73 -17.48
N GLY A 96 -20.03 -8.93 -17.42
CA GLY A 96 -21.42 -9.13 -17.85
C GLY A 96 -21.73 -8.48 -19.21
N ARG A 97 -22.74 -7.60 -19.27
CA ARG A 97 -23.01 -6.68 -20.40
C ARG A 97 -22.68 -5.22 -20.04
N ASP A 98 -21.54 -4.99 -19.43
CA ASP A 98 -21.20 -3.68 -18.88
C ASP A 98 -20.31 -2.84 -19.79
N TYR A 99 -20.67 -1.57 -19.87
CA TYR A 99 -20.10 -0.48 -20.66
C TYR A 99 -18.93 0.17 -19.86
N PRO A 100 -18.38 1.34 -20.24
CA PRO A 100 -17.33 2.02 -19.48
C PRO A 100 -17.66 2.34 -18.01
N GLY A 101 -18.94 2.30 -17.62
CA GLY A 101 -19.40 2.71 -16.28
C GLY A 101 -18.78 1.95 -15.11
N ARG A 102 -18.44 0.66 -15.26
CA ARG A 102 -17.68 -0.05 -14.21
C ARG A 102 -16.25 0.42 -14.08
N LEU A 103 -15.59 0.70 -15.19
CA LEU A 103 -14.25 1.25 -15.17
C LEU A 103 -14.29 2.65 -14.55
N GLU A 104 -15.28 3.47 -14.92
CA GLU A 104 -15.52 4.77 -14.31
C GLU A 104 -15.68 4.67 -12.80
N ARG A 105 -16.56 3.80 -12.30
CA ARG A 105 -16.75 3.59 -10.86
C ARG A 105 -15.47 3.19 -10.16
N VAL A 106 -14.66 2.32 -10.76
CA VAL A 106 -13.35 1.96 -10.19
C VAL A 106 -12.42 3.17 -10.17
N ILE A 107 -12.38 3.99 -11.22
CA ILE A 107 -11.57 5.21 -11.21
C ILE A 107 -12.06 6.16 -10.11
N GLU A 108 -13.38 6.40 -10.01
CA GLU A 108 -14.03 7.23 -8.99
C GLU A 108 -13.71 6.77 -7.56
N GLU A 109 -13.84 5.46 -7.30
CA GLU A 109 -13.52 4.83 -6.02
C GLU A 109 -12.05 5.09 -5.60
N ASN A 110 -11.15 5.28 -6.57
CA ASN A 110 -9.71 5.40 -6.35
C ASN A 110 -9.15 6.80 -6.65
N MET A 111 -10.01 7.81 -6.79
CA MET A 111 -9.60 9.19 -7.09
C MET A 111 -8.59 9.75 -6.09
N ASN A 112 -8.69 9.33 -4.84
CA ASN A 112 -7.77 9.74 -3.77
C ASN A 112 -6.37 9.11 -3.89
N MET A 113 -6.19 8.04 -4.67
CA MET A 113 -4.90 7.36 -4.85
C MET A 113 -3.90 8.18 -5.66
N ARG A 114 -4.37 9.13 -6.47
CA ARG A 114 -3.54 9.81 -7.49
C ARG A 114 -2.95 8.82 -8.49
N ILE A 115 -3.80 8.42 -9.41
CA ILE A 115 -3.45 7.44 -10.45
C ILE A 115 -2.34 8.05 -11.33
N ALA A 116 -1.16 7.43 -11.32
CA ALA A 116 -0.04 7.76 -12.21
C ALA A 116 -0.27 7.16 -13.59
N SER A 117 -0.68 5.90 -13.58
CA SER A 117 -1.02 5.16 -14.76
C SER A 117 -2.15 4.18 -14.42
N PHE A 118 -2.91 3.79 -15.43
CA PHE A 118 -3.68 2.56 -15.32
C PHE A 118 -3.71 1.82 -16.64
N ASP A 119 -3.81 0.51 -16.56
CA ASP A 119 -4.14 -0.34 -17.69
C ASP A 119 -5.42 -1.12 -17.36
N SER A 120 -6.37 -1.10 -18.30
CA SER A 120 -7.63 -1.81 -18.24
C SER A 120 -7.83 -2.62 -19.49
N GLU A 121 -8.09 -3.91 -19.36
CA GLU A 121 -8.35 -4.77 -20.51
C GLU A 121 -9.38 -5.85 -20.19
N SER A 122 -10.30 -6.05 -21.13
CA SER A 122 -11.30 -7.11 -21.06
C SER A 122 -10.75 -8.41 -21.60
N THR A 123 -10.91 -9.49 -20.84
CA THR A 123 -10.54 -10.85 -21.27
C THR A 123 -11.68 -11.52 -22.03
N VAL A 124 -11.34 -12.56 -22.79
CA VAL A 124 -12.30 -13.39 -23.53
C VAL A 124 -13.29 -14.08 -22.58
N ASN A 125 -12.86 -14.38 -21.36
CA ASN A 125 -13.66 -15.03 -20.31
C ASN A 125 -14.62 -14.07 -19.58
N GLY A 126 -14.77 -12.82 -20.04
CA GLY A 126 -15.72 -11.86 -19.47
C GLY A 126 -15.27 -11.23 -18.16
N VAL A 127 -13.96 -11.19 -17.90
CA VAL A 127 -13.37 -10.52 -16.74
C VAL A 127 -12.55 -9.32 -17.22
N ARG A 128 -12.72 -8.15 -16.59
CA ARG A 128 -11.90 -6.97 -16.86
C ARG A 128 -10.88 -6.86 -15.76
N ILE A 129 -9.62 -6.79 -16.16
CA ILE A 129 -8.50 -6.53 -15.27
C ILE A 129 -8.22 -5.04 -15.35
N VAL A 130 -8.16 -4.37 -14.21
CA VAL A 130 -7.77 -2.95 -14.11
C VAL A 130 -6.63 -2.85 -13.11
N SER A 131 -5.44 -2.48 -13.55
CA SER A 131 -4.31 -2.19 -12.68
C SER A 131 -4.14 -0.68 -12.56
N LEU A 132 -4.38 -0.14 -11.37
CA LEU A 132 -4.15 1.26 -11.03
C LEU A 132 -2.79 1.39 -10.35
N GLU A 133 -1.89 2.19 -10.91
CA GLU A 133 -0.61 2.54 -10.29
C GLU A 133 -0.73 3.91 -9.62
N LYS A 134 -0.32 3.99 -8.35
CA LYS A 134 -0.21 5.27 -7.66
C LYS A 134 1.08 5.99 -8.07
N ILE A 135 1.07 7.32 -8.03
CA ILE A 135 2.30 8.10 -8.20
C ILE A 135 3.28 7.72 -7.09
N THR A 136 4.38 7.07 -7.46
CA THR A 136 5.54 6.85 -6.59
C THR A 136 6.80 7.21 -7.38
N GLN A 137 7.77 7.85 -6.73
CA GLN A 137 9.06 8.16 -7.37
C GLN A 137 10.15 7.15 -6.95
N GLU A 138 9.79 6.05 -6.28
CA GLU A 138 10.76 4.99 -6.01
C GLU A 138 11.10 4.27 -7.33
N PRO A 139 12.36 4.32 -7.80
CA PRO A 139 12.75 3.62 -9.02
C PRO A 139 12.52 2.12 -8.85
N ALA A 140 11.86 1.49 -9.82
CA ALA A 140 11.76 0.03 -9.81
C ALA A 140 13.16 -0.57 -9.86
N ARG A 141 13.34 -1.70 -9.19
CA ARG A 141 14.62 -2.43 -9.24
C ARG A 141 14.66 -3.24 -10.53
N TYR A 142 15.60 -2.89 -11.40
CA TYR A 142 15.84 -3.60 -12.65
C TYR A 142 16.88 -4.71 -12.46
N THR A 143 16.71 -5.83 -13.16
CA THR A 143 17.83 -6.75 -13.40
C THR A 143 18.88 -6.05 -14.28
N HIS A 144 20.10 -6.59 -14.32
CA HIS A 144 21.14 -6.02 -15.17
C HIS A 144 20.75 -6.01 -16.66
N GLU A 145 20.06 -7.07 -17.10
CA GLU A 145 19.53 -7.18 -18.47
C GLU A 145 18.44 -6.15 -18.74
N GLN A 146 17.49 -5.98 -17.81
CA GLN A 146 16.43 -4.98 -17.92
C GLN A 146 17.01 -3.56 -17.94
N ALA A 147 17.98 -3.25 -17.08
CA ALA A 147 18.63 -1.95 -17.06
C ALA A 147 19.30 -1.64 -18.41
N ALA A 148 20.02 -2.60 -18.99
CA ALA A 148 20.63 -2.44 -20.31
C ALA A 148 19.58 -2.26 -21.43
N ALA A 149 18.48 -3.02 -21.38
CA ALA A 149 17.38 -2.90 -22.33
C ALA A 149 16.66 -1.54 -22.23
N ILE A 150 16.48 -1.02 -21.01
CA ILE A 150 15.89 0.29 -20.75
C ILE A 150 16.78 1.41 -21.28
N GLU A 151 18.08 1.37 -21.02
CA GLU A 151 19.00 2.37 -21.57
C GLU A 151 19.03 2.35 -23.09
N LYS A 152 18.97 1.16 -23.69
CA LYS A 152 18.80 1.02 -25.14
C LYS A 152 17.48 1.63 -25.61
N LEU A 153 16.35 1.33 -24.96
CA LEU A 153 15.05 1.89 -25.31
C LEU A 153 15.05 3.43 -25.25
N LYS A 154 15.64 4.01 -24.21
CA LYS A 154 15.78 5.47 -24.08
C LYS A 154 16.64 6.06 -25.19
N SER A 155 17.75 5.40 -25.53
CA SER A 155 18.60 5.80 -26.66
C SER A 155 17.86 5.74 -28.00
N ASP A 156 17.10 4.66 -28.23
CA ASP A 156 16.30 4.48 -29.44
C ASP A 156 15.23 5.57 -29.55
N LEU A 157 14.57 5.93 -28.44
CA LEU A 157 13.60 7.02 -28.37
C LEU A 157 14.23 8.40 -28.61
N ALA A 158 15.41 8.64 -28.06
CA ALA A 158 16.15 9.88 -28.29
C ALA A 158 16.46 10.05 -29.78
N TYR A 159 16.96 8.99 -30.42
CA TYR A 159 17.23 8.95 -31.85
C TYR A 159 15.95 9.11 -32.70
N TYR A 160 14.87 8.43 -32.30
CA TYR A 160 13.56 8.54 -32.96
C TYR A 160 13.03 9.98 -32.95
N GLY A 161 13.17 10.67 -31.82
CA GLY A 161 12.75 12.05 -31.63
C GLY A 161 13.60 13.04 -32.40
N GLU A 162 14.92 12.88 -32.37
CA GLU A 162 15.87 13.72 -33.13
C GLU A 162 15.60 13.66 -34.64
N ASN A 163 15.40 12.47 -35.19
CA ASN A 163 15.08 12.28 -36.62
C ASN A 163 13.74 12.89 -37.06
N ARG A 164 12.88 13.27 -36.12
CA ARG A 164 11.55 13.85 -36.36
C ARG A 164 11.43 15.28 -35.85
N ASP A 165 12.55 15.89 -35.46
CA ASP A 165 12.60 17.25 -34.91
C ASP A 165 11.65 17.45 -33.70
N LEU A 166 11.51 16.42 -32.85
CA LEU A 166 10.65 16.46 -31.67
C LEU A 166 11.38 17.14 -30.50
N ILE A 167 11.05 18.41 -30.26
CA ILE A 167 11.74 19.31 -29.31
C ILE A 167 11.72 18.79 -27.87
N HIS A 168 10.60 18.20 -27.44
CA HIS A 168 10.38 17.81 -26.04
C HIS A 168 10.85 16.38 -25.72
N THR A 169 11.65 15.76 -26.60
CA THR A 169 12.07 14.35 -26.48
C THR A 169 12.79 14.04 -25.18
N SER A 170 13.78 14.83 -24.77
CA SER A 170 14.52 14.59 -23.53
C SER A 170 13.60 14.66 -22.31
N ARG A 171 12.65 15.61 -22.30
CA ARG A 171 11.67 15.77 -21.21
C ARG A 171 10.72 14.59 -21.12
N PHE A 172 10.23 14.11 -22.26
CA PHE A 172 9.41 12.90 -22.31
C PHE A 172 10.16 11.71 -21.71
N ILE A 173 11.40 11.45 -22.14
CA ILE A 173 12.22 10.33 -21.65
C ILE A 173 12.47 10.42 -20.14
N GLU A 174 12.77 11.62 -19.62
CA GLU A 174 12.96 11.87 -18.18
C GLU A 174 11.68 11.61 -17.37
N SER A 175 10.50 11.77 -17.99
CA SER A 175 9.21 11.62 -17.34
C SER A 175 8.66 10.18 -17.31
N LEU A 176 9.30 9.23 -18.01
CA LEU A 176 8.84 7.84 -18.10
C LEU A 176 8.92 7.14 -16.75
N SER A 177 7.79 6.56 -16.30
CA SER A 177 7.76 5.78 -15.07
C SER A 177 8.52 4.46 -15.22
N SER A 178 8.98 3.91 -14.09
CA SER A 178 9.70 2.65 -14.12
C SER A 178 8.87 1.49 -14.66
N ARG A 179 7.57 1.48 -14.37
CA ARG A 179 6.64 0.48 -14.89
C ARG A 179 6.41 0.63 -16.38
N TYR A 180 6.20 1.86 -16.85
CA TYR A 180 6.08 2.15 -18.28
C TYR A 180 7.28 1.60 -19.07
N LEU A 181 8.49 1.79 -18.54
CA LEU A 181 9.72 1.28 -19.15
C LEU A 181 9.77 -0.26 -19.16
N LEU A 182 9.37 -0.92 -18.07
CA LEU A 182 9.32 -2.38 -17.98
C LEU A 182 8.31 -2.98 -18.96
N GLU A 183 7.12 -2.40 -19.05
CA GLU A 183 6.11 -2.81 -20.02
C GLU A 183 6.61 -2.67 -21.46
N GLU A 184 7.32 -1.57 -21.74
CA GLU A 184 7.76 -1.25 -23.09
C GLU A 184 8.92 -2.12 -23.60
N ILE A 185 9.90 -2.46 -22.74
CA ILE A 185 11.01 -3.34 -23.17
C ILE A 185 10.52 -4.75 -23.51
N GLU A 186 9.51 -5.23 -22.78
CA GLU A 186 8.93 -6.57 -22.96
C GLU A 186 7.89 -6.61 -24.10
N SER A 187 7.30 -5.48 -24.46
CA SER A 187 6.35 -5.35 -25.57
C SER A 187 6.99 -5.65 -26.93
N THR A 188 6.24 -6.33 -27.80
CA THR A 188 6.57 -6.60 -29.21
C THR A 188 5.72 -5.81 -30.20
N LEU A 189 4.77 -5.01 -29.70
CA LEU A 189 3.87 -4.23 -30.54
C LEU A 189 4.61 -3.12 -31.29
N GLU A 190 4.41 -3.07 -32.60
CA GLU A 190 4.93 -2.02 -33.47
C GLU A 190 3.78 -1.25 -34.17
N PRO A 191 3.85 0.09 -34.28
CA PRO A 191 4.86 0.95 -33.67
C PRO A 191 4.74 0.94 -32.15
N LYS A 192 5.86 1.07 -31.44
CA LYS A 192 5.95 1.10 -29.96
C LYS A 192 5.02 2.12 -29.29
N ARG A 193 4.53 1.83 -28.07
CA ARG A 193 3.68 2.76 -27.27
C ARG A 193 4.46 4.03 -26.97
N SER A 194 5.73 3.89 -26.57
CA SER A 194 6.67 4.98 -26.30
C SER A 194 6.90 5.90 -27.48
N GLU A 195 7.06 5.37 -28.69
CA GLU A 195 7.21 6.19 -29.90
C GLU A 195 5.94 6.98 -30.22
N ARG A 196 4.76 6.34 -30.12
CA ARG A 196 3.48 7.02 -30.30
C ARG A 196 3.26 8.11 -29.26
N HIS A 197 3.54 7.80 -28.00
CA HIS A 197 3.41 8.76 -26.90
C HIS A 197 4.39 9.91 -27.04
N LEU A 198 5.62 9.68 -27.50
CA LEU A 198 6.58 10.75 -27.75
C LEU A 198 6.08 11.76 -28.78
N VAL A 199 5.54 11.28 -29.92
CA VAL A 199 4.95 12.15 -30.95
C VAL A 199 3.75 12.92 -30.39
N PHE A 200 2.88 12.22 -29.66
CA PHE A 200 1.66 12.80 -29.12
C PHE A 200 1.96 13.82 -28.01
N TYR A 201 2.91 13.52 -27.13
CA TYR A 201 3.40 14.39 -26.05
C TYR A 201 3.89 15.75 -26.58
N ASN A 202 4.66 15.75 -27.68
CA ASN A 202 5.11 16.99 -28.31
C ASN A 202 3.93 17.83 -28.82
N ARG A 203 2.94 17.19 -29.48
CA ARG A 203 1.72 17.88 -29.93
C ARG A 203 0.90 18.46 -28.78
N ILE A 204 0.87 17.77 -27.64
CA ILE A 204 0.11 18.21 -26.46
C ILE A 204 0.73 19.44 -25.82
N ILE A 205 2.06 19.45 -25.63
CA ILE A 205 2.75 20.59 -25.00
C ILE A 205 2.60 21.85 -25.84
N ASP A 206 2.66 21.73 -27.17
CA ASP A 206 2.57 22.87 -28.08
C ASP A 206 1.11 23.31 -28.34
N SER A 207 0.12 22.63 -27.75
CA SER A 207 -1.31 22.91 -27.94
C SER A 207 -1.94 23.57 -26.71
N PRO A 208 -2.69 24.68 -26.87
CA PRO A 208 -3.44 25.31 -25.79
C PRO A 208 -4.77 24.60 -25.47
N VAL A 209 -5.16 23.60 -26.27
CA VAL A 209 -6.41 22.83 -26.13
C VAL A 209 -6.11 21.33 -26.09
N PRO A 210 -7.02 20.50 -25.54
CA PRO A 210 -6.87 19.05 -25.56
C PRO A 210 -6.69 18.53 -26.99
N VAL A 211 -5.66 17.71 -27.18
CA VAL A 211 -5.35 17.05 -28.45
C VAL A 211 -6.09 15.72 -28.47
N ILE A 212 -6.86 15.46 -29.51
CA ILE A 212 -7.60 14.20 -29.68
C ILE A 212 -7.23 13.66 -31.06
N ASP A 213 -6.96 12.36 -31.11
CA ASP A 213 -6.63 11.65 -32.34
C ASP A 213 -7.47 10.37 -32.42
N SER A 214 -8.30 10.26 -33.45
CA SER A 214 -9.07 9.06 -33.76
C SER A 214 -8.49 8.39 -35.01
N SER A 215 -8.20 7.10 -34.91
CA SER A 215 -7.58 6.35 -36.00
C SER A 215 -8.03 4.90 -35.99
N ASP A 216 -8.37 4.35 -37.15
CA ASP A 216 -8.46 2.91 -37.32
C ASP A 216 -7.04 2.33 -37.42
N VAL A 217 -6.76 1.36 -36.57
CA VAL A 217 -5.45 0.73 -36.45
C VAL A 217 -5.53 -0.74 -36.79
N GLN A 218 -4.51 -1.21 -37.49
CA GLN A 218 -4.19 -2.61 -37.66
C GLN A 218 -2.87 -2.85 -36.96
N TYR A 219 -2.86 -3.78 -36.01
CA TYR A 219 -1.63 -4.26 -35.41
C TYR A 219 -1.60 -5.78 -35.50
N GLU A 220 -0.39 -6.30 -35.69
CA GLU A 220 -0.12 -7.73 -35.59
C GLU A 220 0.16 -8.02 -34.12
N ASP A 221 -0.60 -8.94 -33.53
CA ASP A 221 -0.37 -9.39 -32.16
C ASP A 221 0.86 -10.30 -32.07
N ASP A 222 1.22 -10.70 -30.85
CA ASP A 222 2.44 -11.46 -30.56
C ASP A 222 2.45 -12.89 -31.15
N ILE A 223 1.32 -13.36 -31.70
CA ILE A 223 1.17 -14.66 -32.37
C ILE A 223 0.94 -14.53 -33.88
N GLY A 224 1.05 -13.31 -34.44
CA GLY A 224 0.99 -13.04 -35.88
C GLY A 224 -0.42 -12.80 -36.44
N ARG A 225 -1.42 -12.52 -35.60
CA ARG A 225 -2.78 -12.19 -36.05
C ARG A 225 -2.93 -10.70 -36.22
N VAL A 226 -3.50 -10.30 -37.35
CA VAL A 226 -3.84 -8.91 -37.62
C VAL A 226 -5.19 -8.58 -36.99
N GLU A 227 -5.18 -7.75 -35.95
CA GLU A 227 -6.39 -7.25 -35.33
C GLU A 227 -6.74 -5.86 -35.86
N LYS A 228 -8.02 -5.66 -36.19
CA LYS A 228 -8.58 -4.36 -36.56
C LYS A 228 -9.28 -3.75 -35.35
N SER A 229 -8.85 -2.57 -34.93
CA SER A 229 -9.48 -1.81 -33.86
C SER A 229 -9.58 -0.34 -34.23
N SER A 230 -10.58 0.35 -33.74
CA SER A 230 -10.59 1.80 -33.71
C SER A 230 -9.91 2.25 -32.42
N ARG A 231 -9.06 3.28 -32.51
CA ARG A 231 -8.31 3.83 -31.39
C ARG A 231 -8.63 5.31 -31.23
N ILE A 232 -8.79 5.75 -29.99
CA ILE A 232 -8.82 7.17 -29.63
C ILE A 232 -7.71 7.45 -28.63
N MET A 233 -6.91 8.47 -28.91
CA MET A 233 -5.91 9.04 -28.01
C MET A 233 -6.35 10.45 -27.61
N ILE A 234 -6.30 10.75 -26.32
CA ILE A 234 -6.68 12.04 -25.75
C ILE A 234 -5.51 12.53 -24.92
N GLY A 235 -5.05 13.73 -25.21
CA GLY A 235 -3.88 14.35 -24.63
C GLY A 235 -4.23 15.70 -24.03
N VAL A 236 -3.83 15.92 -22.77
CA VAL A 236 -4.16 17.14 -22.05
C VAL A 236 -3.00 17.56 -21.14
N THR A 237 -2.74 18.86 -21.06
CA THR A 237 -1.84 19.44 -20.06
C THR A 237 -2.64 19.80 -18.80
N ASN A 238 -2.07 19.53 -17.63
CA ASN A 238 -2.71 19.72 -16.31
C ASN A 238 -4.12 19.12 -16.25
N PRO A 239 -4.24 17.78 -16.38
CA PRO A 239 -5.55 17.12 -16.33
C PRO A 239 -6.29 17.47 -15.04
N SER A 240 -7.60 17.74 -15.17
CA SER A 240 -8.49 17.88 -14.03
C SER A 240 -8.67 16.53 -13.32
N HIS A 241 -9.10 16.53 -12.06
CA HIS A 241 -9.44 15.27 -11.39
C HIS A 241 -10.57 14.53 -12.13
N GLU A 242 -11.54 15.25 -12.68
CA GLU A 242 -12.64 14.68 -13.45
C GLU A 242 -12.27 14.22 -14.88
N PHE A 243 -11.01 14.37 -15.32
CA PHE A 243 -10.59 14.07 -16.69
C PHE A 243 -10.97 12.65 -17.13
N ILE A 244 -10.56 11.63 -16.36
CA ILE A 244 -10.81 10.22 -16.73
C ILE A 244 -12.30 9.87 -16.58
N PRO A 245 -12.98 10.14 -15.45
CA PRO A 245 -14.41 9.83 -15.32
C PRO A 245 -15.28 10.47 -16.41
N GLN A 246 -15.05 11.74 -16.74
CA GLN A 246 -15.85 12.42 -17.78
C GLN A 246 -15.68 11.80 -19.16
N VAL A 247 -14.44 11.43 -19.52
CA VAL A 247 -14.17 10.72 -20.78
C VAL A 247 -14.94 9.41 -20.82
N LEU A 248 -14.91 8.62 -19.74
CA LEU A 248 -15.61 7.34 -19.65
C LEU A 248 -17.15 7.51 -19.72
N ARG A 249 -17.73 8.51 -19.05
CA ARG A 249 -19.16 8.86 -19.14
C ARG A 249 -19.60 9.16 -20.57
N ILE A 250 -18.75 9.81 -21.37
CA ILE A 250 -19.07 10.13 -22.77
C ILE A 250 -19.12 8.85 -23.61
N PHE A 251 -18.16 7.95 -23.42
CA PHE A 251 -18.17 6.65 -24.09
C PHE A 251 -19.39 5.82 -23.68
N GLU A 252 -19.76 5.83 -22.39
CA GLU A 252 -20.93 5.12 -21.88
C GLU A 252 -22.23 5.67 -22.48
N LYS A 253 -22.43 6.99 -22.48
CA LYS A 253 -23.61 7.64 -23.08
C LYS A 253 -23.76 7.34 -24.57
N ARG A 254 -22.66 7.09 -25.27
CA ARG A 254 -22.66 6.69 -26.69
C ARG A 254 -22.73 5.18 -26.91
N GLY A 255 -22.78 4.38 -25.84
CA GLY A 255 -22.83 2.93 -25.92
C GLY A 255 -21.59 2.30 -26.54
N ILE A 256 -20.42 2.95 -26.41
CA ILE A 256 -19.15 2.45 -26.96
C ILE A 256 -18.49 1.53 -25.93
N ASN A 257 -18.36 0.24 -26.25
CA ASN A 257 -17.64 -0.69 -25.41
C ASN A 257 -16.12 -0.63 -25.65
N LEU A 258 -15.38 -0.42 -24.57
CA LEU A 258 -13.92 -0.33 -24.59
C LEU A 258 -13.32 -1.74 -24.48
N ARG A 259 -12.36 -2.07 -25.32
CA ARG A 259 -11.62 -3.34 -25.26
C ARG A 259 -10.42 -3.23 -24.31
N ARG A 260 -9.52 -2.30 -24.64
CA ARG A 260 -8.35 -1.93 -23.84
C ARG A 260 -8.33 -0.42 -23.65
N THR A 261 -8.05 0.02 -22.45
CA THR A 261 -7.94 1.43 -22.09
C THR A 261 -6.75 1.59 -21.17
N TYR A 262 -5.87 2.53 -21.47
CA TYR A 262 -4.77 2.88 -20.59
C TYR A 262 -4.59 4.38 -20.49
N PHE A 263 -3.99 4.79 -19.38
CA PHE A 263 -3.71 6.17 -19.05
C PHE A 263 -2.30 6.26 -18.51
N ASP A 264 -1.58 7.31 -18.90
CA ASP A 264 -0.25 7.63 -18.41
C ASP A 264 -0.13 9.12 -18.10
N LEU A 265 0.42 9.43 -16.93
CA LEU A 265 0.78 10.78 -16.51
C LEU A 265 2.29 10.99 -16.59
N PHE A 266 2.69 11.99 -17.37
CA PHE A 266 4.07 12.39 -17.59
C PHE A 266 4.36 13.71 -16.87
N ARG A 267 5.36 13.72 -15.99
CA ARG A 267 5.74 14.92 -15.24
C ARG A 267 6.43 15.94 -16.14
N HIS A 268 6.06 17.21 -15.99
CA HIS A 268 6.71 18.31 -16.71
C HIS A 268 6.74 19.60 -15.87
N PRO A 269 7.84 20.39 -15.87
CA PRO A 269 7.99 21.55 -14.97
C PRO A 269 6.92 22.63 -15.09
N GLN A 270 6.30 22.75 -16.26
CA GLN A 270 5.24 23.74 -16.54
C GLN A 270 3.82 23.18 -16.33
N GLY A 271 3.70 21.93 -15.91
CA GLY A 271 2.43 21.24 -15.72
C GLY A 271 2.45 19.83 -16.30
N ASP A 272 1.83 18.88 -15.60
CA ASP A 272 1.84 17.47 -16.01
C ASP A 272 1.11 17.25 -17.34
N VAL A 273 1.54 16.25 -18.10
CA VAL A 273 0.93 15.88 -19.37
C VAL A 273 0.26 14.51 -19.20
N ALA A 274 -1.03 14.41 -19.46
CA ALA A 274 -1.76 13.17 -19.43
C ALA A 274 -2.05 12.68 -20.86
N ILE A 275 -1.88 11.36 -21.06
CA ILE A 275 -2.31 10.66 -22.27
C ILE A 275 -3.26 9.55 -21.86
N PHE A 276 -4.50 9.62 -22.34
CA PHE A 276 -5.50 8.57 -22.24
C PHE A 276 -5.67 7.92 -23.62
N THR A 277 -5.55 6.60 -23.70
CA THR A 277 -5.74 5.86 -24.94
C THR A 277 -6.74 4.75 -24.74
N THR A 278 -7.67 4.59 -25.68
CA THR A 278 -8.61 3.48 -25.68
C THR A 278 -8.76 2.85 -27.05
N TYR A 279 -8.98 1.54 -27.06
CA TYR A 279 -9.22 0.70 -28.22
C TYR A 279 -10.62 0.11 -28.11
N PHE A 280 -11.33 0.03 -29.22
CA PHE A 280 -12.65 -0.56 -29.32
C PHE A 280 -12.88 -1.17 -30.70
N ASN A 281 -13.89 -2.03 -30.82
CA ASN A 281 -14.20 -2.69 -32.08
C ASN A 281 -14.61 -1.66 -33.14
N PRO A 282 -14.23 -1.83 -34.41
CA PRO A 282 -14.67 -0.95 -35.48
C PRO A 282 -16.20 -0.99 -35.67
N GLY A 283 -16.78 0.10 -36.17
CA GLY A 283 -18.20 0.17 -36.54
C GLY A 283 -19.09 1.01 -35.62
N TYR A 284 -18.54 1.64 -34.58
CA TYR A 284 -19.25 2.68 -33.83
C TYR A 284 -19.31 4.00 -34.63
N ASP A 285 -20.36 4.78 -34.41
CA ASP A 285 -20.46 6.15 -34.93
C ASP A 285 -19.62 7.11 -34.06
N LEU A 286 -18.55 7.63 -34.64
CA LEU A 286 -17.63 8.57 -33.99
C LEU A 286 -17.93 10.03 -34.33
N SER A 287 -19.01 10.32 -35.07
CA SER A 287 -19.35 11.68 -35.46
C SER A 287 -19.56 12.59 -34.24
N GLY A 288 -18.89 13.75 -34.24
CA GLY A 288 -18.89 14.72 -33.15
C GLY A 288 -18.35 14.22 -31.80
N LEU A 289 -17.72 13.04 -31.75
CA LEU A 289 -17.14 12.50 -30.51
C LEU A 289 -15.97 13.34 -30.03
N GLU A 290 -15.06 13.70 -30.94
CA GLU A 290 -13.90 14.52 -30.59
C GLU A 290 -14.31 15.88 -30.01
N ASP A 291 -15.32 16.53 -30.59
CA ASP A 291 -15.82 17.81 -30.09
C ASP A 291 -16.48 17.66 -28.73
N SER A 292 -17.30 16.61 -28.54
CA SER A 292 -17.92 16.32 -27.24
C SER A 292 -16.89 16.07 -26.13
N LEU A 293 -15.82 15.34 -26.45
CA LEU A 293 -14.71 15.09 -25.53
C LEU A 293 -13.95 16.38 -25.24
N ARG A 294 -13.61 17.16 -26.26
CA ARG A 294 -12.85 18.41 -26.12
C ARG A 294 -13.59 19.43 -25.26
N ASP A 295 -14.88 19.63 -25.51
CA ASP A 295 -15.71 20.56 -24.75
C ASP A 295 -15.83 20.16 -23.28
N ALA A 296 -16.04 18.87 -23.01
CA ALA A 296 -16.11 18.35 -21.64
C ALA A 296 -14.80 18.57 -20.87
N ILE A 297 -13.66 18.23 -21.49
CA ILE A 297 -12.34 18.41 -20.86
C ILE A 297 -12.05 19.89 -20.57
N ILE A 298 -12.33 20.78 -21.54
CA ILE A 298 -12.12 22.23 -21.34
C ILE A 298 -13.05 22.77 -20.23
N SER A 299 -14.30 22.30 -20.17
CA SER A 299 -15.25 22.75 -19.15
C SER A 299 -14.79 22.38 -17.74
N SER A 300 -14.34 21.15 -17.51
CA SER A 300 -13.88 20.71 -16.19
C SER A 300 -12.60 21.39 -15.74
N GLN A 301 -11.64 21.59 -16.65
CA GLN A 301 -10.43 22.35 -16.35
C GLN A 301 -10.74 23.81 -15.97
N LYS A 302 -11.73 24.44 -16.62
CA LYS A 302 -12.17 25.79 -16.27
C LYS A 302 -12.87 25.86 -14.92
N GLU A 303 -13.74 24.90 -14.61
CA GLU A 303 -14.42 24.82 -13.32
C GLU A 303 -13.41 24.65 -12.17
N GLU A 304 -12.42 23.78 -12.35
CA GLU A 304 -11.36 23.56 -11.36
C GLU A 304 -10.40 24.76 -11.26
N ALA A 305 -10.08 25.40 -12.38
CA ALA A 305 -9.33 26.67 -12.41
C ALA A 305 -10.10 27.82 -11.72
N GLN A 306 -11.42 27.86 -11.85
CA GLN A 306 -12.26 28.86 -11.17
C GLN A 306 -12.35 28.58 -9.68
N ALA A 307 -12.58 27.33 -9.28
CA ALA A 307 -12.58 26.90 -7.88
C ALA A 307 -11.24 27.21 -7.19
N SER A 308 -10.12 27.05 -7.91
CA SER A 308 -8.78 27.42 -7.43
C SER A 308 -8.51 28.92 -7.42
N SER A 309 -9.07 29.70 -8.35
CA SER A 309 -8.96 31.17 -8.34
C SER A 309 -9.73 31.84 -7.18
N THR A 310 -10.78 31.19 -6.67
CA THR A 310 -11.52 31.63 -5.48
C THR A 310 -10.85 31.26 -4.15
N GLY A 311 -9.71 30.56 -4.15
CA GLY A 311 -9.02 30.17 -2.92
C GLY A 311 -7.53 29.90 -3.13
N ALA A 312 -6.68 30.72 -2.49
CA ALA A 312 -5.22 30.56 -2.37
C ALA A 312 -4.75 29.16 -1.91
N VAL A 313 -5.69 28.33 -1.44
CA VAL A 313 -5.54 26.97 -0.93
C VAL A 313 -5.10 25.96 -2.00
N VAL A 314 -5.57 26.03 -3.25
CA VAL A 314 -5.31 24.96 -4.25
C VAL A 314 -3.86 25.01 -4.78
N GLY A 315 -3.31 26.20 -5.03
CA GLY A 315 -1.90 26.35 -5.42
C GLY A 315 -0.93 25.95 -4.31
N GLN A 316 -1.27 26.22 -3.05
CA GLN A 316 -0.53 25.75 -1.87
C GLN A 316 -0.62 24.23 -1.71
N GLN A 317 -1.80 23.63 -1.97
CA GLN A 317 -1.96 22.17 -1.95
C GLN A 317 -1.09 21.47 -2.99
N THR A 318 -1.00 21.97 -4.23
CA THR A 318 -0.14 21.35 -5.25
C THR A 318 1.35 21.44 -4.90
N ALA A 319 1.82 22.60 -4.42
CA ALA A 319 3.22 22.76 -4.00
C ALA A 319 3.56 21.89 -2.77
N LYS A 320 2.68 21.87 -1.77
CA LYS A 320 2.79 21.00 -0.59
C LYS A 320 2.86 19.53 -1.02
N ARG A 321 1.97 19.11 -1.91
CA ARG A 321 1.88 17.74 -2.43
C ARG A 321 3.14 17.30 -3.19
N ILE A 322 3.74 18.17 -4.01
CA ILE A 322 5.04 17.90 -4.66
C ILE A 322 6.14 17.72 -3.61
N LEU A 323 6.12 18.53 -2.56
CA LEU A 323 7.08 18.42 -1.47
C LEU A 323 6.89 17.11 -0.68
N GLU A 324 5.65 16.72 -0.37
CA GLU A 324 5.33 15.45 0.31
C GLU A 324 5.83 14.24 -0.49
N GLU A 325 5.64 14.23 -1.82
CA GLU A 325 6.17 13.16 -2.69
C GLU A 325 7.70 13.07 -2.64
N LYS A 326 8.39 14.22 -2.67
CA LYS A 326 9.85 14.27 -2.58
C LYS A 326 10.34 13.73 -1.23
N ILE A 327 9.67 14.13 -0.15
CA ILE A 327 9.95 13.64 1.21
C ILE A 327 9.75 12.13 1.27
N GLU A 328 8.62 11.62 0.80
CA GLU A 328 8.32 10.19 0.79
C GLU A 328 9.39 9.39 0.04
N THR A 329 9.82 9.90 -1.12
CA THR A 329 10.84 9.26 -1.96
C THR A 329 12.20 9.19 -1.25
N ILE A 330 12.63 10.29 -0.64
CA ILE A 330 13.87 10.34 0.16
C ILE A 330 13.76 9.36 1.34
N LEU A 331 12.65 9.41 2.06
CA LEU A 331 12.41 8.61 3.25
C LEU A 331 12.42 7.11 2.99
N ARG A 332 11.93 6.67 1.83
CA ARG A 332 11.93 5.27 1.42
C ARG A 332 13.32 4.77 0.98
N ARG A 333 14.22 5.68 0.56
CA ARG A 333 15.62 5.36 0.21
C ARG A 333 16.53 5.24 1.44
N LEU A 334 16.26 6.02 2.51
CA LEU A 334 17.08 6.05 3.73
C LEU A 334 17.34 4.67 4.40
N PRO A 335 16.36 3.76 4.50
CA PRO A 335 16.55 2.47 5.18
C PRO A 335 17.42 1.48 4.40
N SER A 336 17.76 1.76 3.14
CA SER A 336 18.51 0.85 2.27
C SER A 336 19.82 0.41 2.92
N ARG A 337 19.86 -0.86 3.37
CA ARG A 337 21.07 -1.49 3.94
C ARG A 337 22.03 -1.96 2.84
N SER A 338 21.51 -2.18 1.64
CA SER A 338 22.27 -2.73 0.50
C SER A 338 23.09 -1.69 -0.25
N ASN A 339 22.77 -0.40 -0.13
CA ASN A 339 23.50 0.67 -0.81
C ASN A 339 23.72 1.90 0.11
N PRO A 340 24.82 1.92 0.90
CA PRO A 340 25.13 3.02 1.81
C PRO A 340 25.27 4.39 1.13
N GLU A 341 25.80 4.44 -0.11
CA GLU A 341 25.96 5.68 -0.86
C GLU A 341 24.62 6.33 -1.21
N ASP A 342 23.62 5.52 -1.54
CA ASP A 342 22.27 6.00 -1.85
C ASP A 342 21.60 6.63 -0.62
N ALA A 343 21.77 5.99 0.54
CA ALA A 343 21.29 6.54 1.81
C ALA A 343 21.99 7.85 2.17
N MET A 344 23.30 7.98 1.91
CA MET A 344 24.03 9.23 2.13
C MET A 344 23.53 10.37 1.23
N LYS A 345 23.28 10.09 -0.07
CA LYS A 345 22.67 11.07 -0.98
C LYS A 345 21.30 11.52 -0.49
N ALA A 346 20.46 10.57 -0.05
CA ALA A 346 19.15 10.86 0.51
C ALA A 346 19.23 11.77 1.77
N ILE A 347 20.22 11.57 2.65
CA ILE A 347 20.44 12.43 3.82
C ILE A 347 20.80 13.86 3.39
N GLU A 348 21.68 14.03 2.41
CA GLU A 348 22.06 15.37 1.93
C GLU A 348 20.91 16.08 1.19
N GLU A 349 20.13 15.34 0.40
CA GLU A 349 18.87 15.83 -0.18
C GLU A 349 17.90 16.29 0.93
N LEU A 350 17.74 15.50 1.99
CA LEU A 350 16.89 15.84 3.13
C LEU A 350 17.36 17.10 3.86
N LYS A 351 18.66 17.23 4.13
CA LYS A 351 19.26 18.43 4.73
C LYS A 351 19.04 19.67 3.86
N SER A 352 19.14 19.53 2.53
CA SER A 352 18.86 20.60 1.58
C SER A 352 17.40 21.04 1.64
N LEU A 353 16.46 20.08 1.67
CA LEU A 353 15.03 20.38 1.82
C LEU A 353 14.72 21.05 3.17
N CYS A 354 15.35 20.62 4.27
CA CYS A 354 15.18 21.27 5.58
C CYS A 354 15.57 22.76 5.53
N LYS A 355 16.70 23.09 4.87
CA LYS A 355 17.13 24.50 4.67
C LYS A 355 16.13 25.30 3.83
N GLN A 356 15.49 24.66 2.85
CA GLN A 356 14.51 25.30 1.97
C GLN A 356 13.13 25.42 2.63
N ASN A 357 12.77 24.57 3.59
CA ASN A 357 11.45 24.53 4.21
C ASN A 357 11.05 25.89 4.81
N GLY A 358 11.99 26.63 5.41
CA GLY A 358 11.77 27.98 5.95
C GLY A 358 11.62 29.11 4.92
N THR A 359 11.80 28.82 3.62
CA THR A 359 11.69 29.78 2.50
C THR A 359 10.51 29.49 1.56
N ILE A 360 9.85 28.33 1.70
CA ILE A 360 8.73 27.91 0.85
C ILE A 360 7.41 28.47 1.42
N GLY A 361 6.90 29.51 0.75
CA GLY A 361 5.60 30.12 1.03
C GLY A 361 5.57 30.98 2.31
N ALA A 362 5.15 32.24 2.18
CA ALA A 362 4.96 33.11 3.34
C ALA A 362 3.62 32.77 4.03
N GLY A 363 3.59 31.68 4.80
CA GLY A 363 2.44 31.32 5.64
C GLY A 363 2.68 30.08 6.51
N PRO A 364 2.15 30.02 7.74
CA PRO A 364 2.36 28.89 8.67
C PRO A 364 1.84 27.53 8.16
N GLU A 365 1.00 27.50 7.11
CA GLU A 365 0.42 26.28 6.52
C GLU A 365 1.20 25.72 5.30
N SER A 366 2.25 26.40 4.81
CA SER A 366 3.04 25.97 3.64
C SER A 366 4.31 25.17 3.97
N HIS A 367 4.56 24.89 5.25
CA HIS A 367 5.76 24.19 5.70
C HIS A 367 5.49 22.70 5.96
N SER A 368 6.39 21.82 5.48
CA SER A 368 6.32 20.39 5.82
C SER A 368 6.57 20.21 7.31
N PHE A 369 5.68 19.43 7.95
CA PHE A 369 5.80 19.12 9.37
C PHE A 369 6.96 18.15 9.62
N TYR A 370 7.20 17.22 8.69
CA TYR A 370 8.31 16.30 8.78
C TYR A 370 9.65 17.04 8.72
N LEU A 371 9.84 17.94 7.75
CA LEU A 371 11.08 18.71 7.62
C LEU A 371 11.36 19.60 8.82
N ASN A 372 10.33 20.16 9.47
CA ASN A 372 10.49 20.87 10.74
C ASN A 372 11.02 19.94 11.84
N SER A 373 10.41 18.76 11.97
CA SER A 373 10.83 17.75 12.97
C SER A 373 12.27 17.28 12.75
N VAL A 374 12.69 17.13 11.48
CA VAL A 374 14.07 16.78 11.13
C VAL A 374 15.03 17.94 11.39
N THR A 375 14.62 19.18 11.12
CA THR A 375 15.44 20.38 11.38
C THR A 375 15.78 20.48 12.87
N ASP A 376 14.78 20.33 13.74
CA ASP A 376 14.97 20.33 15.19
C ASP A 376 15.89 19.18 15.64
N PHE A 377 15.74 18.00 15.03
CA PHE A 377 16.62 16.87 15.31
C PHE A 377 18.06 17.13 14.87
N LEU A 378 18.29 17.70 13.67
CA LEU A 378 19.63 18.00 13.18
C LEU A 378 20.34 19.03 14.05
N GLU A 379 19.60 20.00 14.61
CA GLU A 379 20.14 20.92 15.60
C GLU A 379 20.54 20.19 16.89
N ALA A 380 19.68 19.31 17.41
CA ALA A 380 20.01 18.49 18.58
C ALA A 380 21.20 17.53 18.32
N ALA A 381 21.27 16.94 17.12
CA ALA A 381 22.37 16.10 16.66
C ALA A 381 23.70 16.86 16.65
N ARG A 382 23.68 18.13 16.24
CA ARG A 382 24.85 19.01 16.30
C ARG A 382 25.31 19.27 17.73
N PHE A 383 24.39 19.56 18.64
CA PHE A 383 24.72 19.70 20.06
C PHE A 383 25.30 18.42 20.67
N ALA A 384 24.88 17.25 20.18
CA ALA A 384 25.39 15.95 20.58
C ALA A 384 26.67 15.52 19.85
N GLY A 385 27.12 16.27 18.83
CA GLY A 385 28.30 15.94 18.03
C GLY A 385 28.14 14.73 17.11
N ILE A 386 26.90 14.45 16.64
CA ILE A 386 26.58 13.29 15.78
C ILE A 386 26.02 13.70 14.40
N ASP A 387 25.92 15.00 14.09
CA ASP A 387 25.38 15.53 12.85
C ASP A 387 26.29 15.33 11.61
N GLU A 388 27.53 14.94 11.85
CA GLU A 388 28.50 14.58 10.80
C GLU A 388 28.81 13.08 10.74
N VAL A 389 28.06 12.23 11.44
CA VAL A 389 28.25 10.77 11.43
C VAL A 389 27.15 10.11 10.57
N PRO A 390 27.40 9.84 9.28
CA PRO A 390 26.35 9.42 8.35
C PRO A 390 25.70 8.10 8.73
N GLU A 391 26.44 7.16 9.30
CA GLU A 391 25.93 5.86 9.73
C GLU A 391 24.93 6.01 10.87
N VAL A 392 25.19 6.93 11.81
CA VAL A 392 24.31 7.23 12.93
C VAL A 392 23.07 7.99 12.44
N LEU A 393 23.24 9.00 11.59
CA LEU A 393 22.13 9.72 10.99
C LEU A 393 21.22 8.80 10.17
N ARG A 394 21.78 7.88 9.40
CA ARG A 394 21.02 6.87 8.65
C ARG A 394 20.16 6.01 9.57
N LEU A 395 20.70 5.58 10.72
CA LEU A 395 19.95 4.78 11.69
C LEU A 395 18.87 5.60 12.41
N LEU A 396 19.10 6.88 12.66
CA LEU A 396 18.19 7.74 13.43
C LEU A 396 17.13 8.46 12.60
N LEU A 397 17.37 8.64 11.29
CA LEU A 397 16.43 9.22 10.32
C LEU A 397 15.75 8.14 9.46
N GLY A 398 16.31 6.93 9.43
CA GLY A 398 15.77 5.80 8.68
C GLY A 398 14.53 5.23 9.35
N TYR A 399 13.54 4.87 8.54
CA TYR A 399 12.29 4.26 8.97
C TYR A 399 12.31 2.74 8.79
N GLU A 400 11.63 2.01 9.67
CA GLU A 400 11.49 0.56 9.58
C GLU A 400 10.48 0.15 8.51
N ALA A 401 9.36 0.87 8.39
CA ALA A 401 8.36 0.62 7.35
C ALA A 401 7.41 1.80 7.13
N PHE A 402 6.86 1.86 5.90
CA PHE A 402 5.82 2.78 5.47
C PHE A 402 4.64 1.99 4.91
N ASP A 403 3.75 1.57 5.80
CA ASP A 403 2.56 0.83 5.39
C ASP A 403 1.46 1.83 5.02
N GLU A 404 0.96 1.75 3.79
CA GLU A 404 -0.19 2.51 3.31
C GLU A 404 -1.27 1.53 2.89
N PHE A 405 -2.50 1.78 3.31
CA PHE A 405 -3.66 0.95 3.06
C PHE A 405 -4.72 1.76 2.33
N PHE A 406 -5.40 1.11 1.41
CA PHE A 406 -6.64 1.61 0.86
C PHE A 406 -7.78 0.92 1.56
N VAL A 407 -8.48 1.68 2.41
CA VAL A 407 -9.63 1.21 3.16
C VAL A 407 -10.86 1.56 2.35
N THR A 408 -11.58 0.53 1.89
CA THR A 408 -12.90 0.74 1.32
C THR A 408 -13.84 1.23 2.41
N ALA A 409 -14.35 2.44 2.21
CA ALA A 409 -15.37 3.07 3.00
C ALA A 409 -16.65 3.14 2.16
N GLN A 410 -17.74 2.62 2.69
CA GLN A 410 -19.06 2.82 2.12
C GLN A 410 -19.76 3.89 2.93
N ALA A 411 -20.19 4.98 2.32
CA ALA A 411 -20.99 6.01 2.96
C ALA A 411 -22.24 6.26 2.11
N ASN A 412 -23.42 5.97 2.66
CA ASN A 412 -24.70 6.20 1.99
C ASN A 412 -24.80 5.50 0.61
N GLY A 413 -24.25 4.28 0.49
CA GLY A 413 -24.23 3.51 -0.75
C GLY A 413 -23.16 3.90 -1.77
N ILE A 414 -22.31 4.89 -1.45
CA ILE A 414 -21.16 5.28 -2.26
C ILE A 414 -19.90 4.62 -1.68
N SER A 415 -19.20 3.84 -2.51
CA SER A 415 -17.92 3.24 -2.16
C SER A 415 -16.79 4.21 -2.49
N SER A 416 -15.81 4.31 -1.60
CA SER A 416 -14.59 5.10 -1.83
C SER A 416 -13.42 4.42 -1.13
N ASN A 417 -12.25 4.42 -1.76
CA ASN A 417 -11.03 3.98 -1.13
C ASN A 417 -10.31 5.17 -0.51
N LEU A 418 -10.14 5.08 0.81
CA LEU A 418 -9.53 6.12 1.60
C LEU A 418 -8.10 5.71 1.96
N PRO A 419 -7.11 6.60 1.77
CA PRO A 419 -5.76 6.39 2.26
C PRO A 419 -5.75 6.25 3.78
N GLY A 420 -5.16 5.15 4.23
CA GLY A 420 -4.79 4.91 5.62
C GLY A 420 -3.28 4.70 5.70
N TYR A 421 -2.66 5.14 6.77
CA TYR A 421 -1.22 5.06 6.98
C TYR A 421 -0.90 4.35 8.28
N ARG A 422 0.18 3.57 8.28
CA ARG A 422 0.88 3.14 9.48
C ARG A 422 2.38 3.17 9.24
N ILE A 423 3.02 4.22 9.76
CA ILE A 423 4.46 4.45 9.59
C ILE A 423 5.18 4.06 10.88
N LYS A 424 6.16 3.17 10.76
CA LYS A 424 7.03 2.71 11.85
C LYS A 424 8.39 3.34 11.65
N HIS A 425 8.72 4.31 12.49
CA HIS A 425 9.99 5.01 12.42
C HIS A 425 11.12 4.15 12.98
N SER A 426 10.98 3.63 14.20
CA SER A 426 12.05 2.85 14.82
C SER A 426 11.48 1.77 15.73
N ILE A 427 12.18 0.63 15.79
CA ILE A 427 11.97 -0.45 16.77
C ILE A 427 13.22 -0.69 17.66
N ALA A 428 14.19 0.22 17.63
CA ALA A 428 15.50 0.01 18.28
C ALA A 428 15.44 -0.23 19.80
N ARG A 429 14.37 0.21 20.47
CA ARG A 429 14.15 0.06 21.91
C ARG A 429 13.07 -0.97 22.28
N GLY A 430 12.48 -1.63 21.29
CA GLY A 430 11.31 -2.48 21.43
C GLY A 430 10.29 -2.24 20.31
N PRO A 431 9.10 -2.86 20.39
CA PRO A 431 8.04 -2.69 19.39
C PRO A 431 7.75 -1.21 19.09
N ALA A 432 7.21 -0.91 17.91
CA ALA A 432 6.80 0.45 17.61
C ALA A 432 5.50 0.81 18.37
N LYS A 433 5.35 2.08 18.77
CA LYS A 433 4.15 2.58 19.47
C LYS A 433 3.71 3.91 18.88
N GLY A 434 2.42 4.02 18.56
CA GLY A 434 1.87 5.22 17.94
C GLY A 434 0.36 5.31 17.98
N GLY A 435 -0.17 6.54 18.12
CA GLY A 435 -1.59 6.81 17.96
C GLY A 435 -2.08 6.64 16.51
N LEU A 436 -3.38 6.47 16.33
CA LEU A 436 -4.12 6.43 15.07
C LEU A 436 -4.99 7.67 15.00
N ARG A 437 -4.81 8.51 13.99
CA ARG A 437 -5.63 9.71 13.77
C ARG A 437 -6.72 9.44 12.73
N ILE A 438 -7.94 9.87 12.98
CA ILE A 438 -9.04 9.79 12.00
C ILE A 438 -9.45 11.22 11.69
N ASP A 439 -8.94 11.76 10.58
CA ASP A 439 -9.18 13.15 10.19
C ASP A 439 -9.02 13.31 8.66
N PRO A 440 -9.82 14.16 8.00
CA PRO A 440 -9.68 14.43 6.56
C PRO A 440 -8.30 14.98 6.15
N ILE A 441 -7.51 15.55 7.06
CA ILE A 441 -6.19 16.13 6.72
C ILE A 441 -5.03 15.16 6.89
N VAL A 442 -5.27 13.92 7.32
CA VAL A 442 -4.21 12.92 7.49
C VAL A 442 -3.43 12.76 6.19
N SER A 443 -2.13 13.04 6.24
CA SER A 443 -1.20 12.88 5.11
C SER A 443 0.06 12.11 5.51
N PHE A 444 0.80 11.62 4.51
CA PHE A 444 2.07 10.95 4.73
C PHE A 444 3.06 11.81 5.53
N ASP A 445 3.19 13.10 5.20
CA ASP A 445 4.09 14.05 5.87
C ASP A 445 3.80 14.17 7.37
N GLU A 446 2.52 14.32 7.73
CA GLU A 446 2.12 14.40 9.13
C GLU A 446 2.42 13.10 9.88
N VAL A 447 2.05 11.95 9.30
CA VAL A 447 2.22 10.65 9.96
C VAL A 447 3.71 10.29 10.08
N ALA A 448 4.54 10.66 9.09
CA ALA A 448 5.99 10.51 9.15
C ALA A 448 6.58 11.37 10.27
N ALA A 449 6.23 12.66 10.35
CA ALA A 449 6.67 13.56 11.41
C ALA A 449 6.32 13.06 12.81
N LEU A 450 5.06 12.67 13.01
CA LEU A 450 4.57 12.22 14.31
C LEU A 450 5.16 10.87 14.72
N SER A 451 5.39 9.94 13.78
CA SER A 451 6.05 8.67 14.09
C SER A 451 7.51 8.87 14.49
N PHE A 452 8.22 9.78 13.81
CA PHE A 452 9.58 10.20 14.17
C PHE A 452 9.63 10.77 15.58
N MET A 453 8.78 11.75 15.89
CA MET A 453 8.71 12.33 17.23
C MET A 453 8.29 11.33 18.32
N MET A 454 7.44 10.35 18.00
CA MET A 454 7.07 9.30 18.94
C MET A 454 8.28 8.47 19.37
N THR A 455 9.26 8.20 18.49
CA THR A 455 10.51 7.52 18.88
C THR A 455 11.25 8.30 19.95
N TRP A 456 11.44 9.61 19.75
CA TRP A 456 12.15 10.47 20.70
C TRP A 456 11.39 10.65 22.01
N LYS A 457 10.06 10.76 21.95
CA LYS A 457 9.19 10.82 23.12
C LYS A 457 9.31 9.55 23.96
N CYS A 458 9.23 8.36 23.34
CA CYS A 458 9.40 7.08 24.02
C CYS A 458 10.79 6.96 24.64
N ALA A 459 11.84 7.34 23.90
CA ALA A 459 13.21 7.31 24.37
C ALA A 459 13.45 8.20 25.58
N ARG A 460 12.96 9.46 25.53
CA ARG A 460 13.02 10.43 26.63
C ARG A 460 12.24 9.96 27.85
N SER A 461 11.09 9.34 27.63
CA SER A 461 10.22 8.81 28.69
C SER A 461 10.73 7.48 29.28
N ARG A 462 11.84 6.95 28.76
CA ARG A 462 12.47 5.69 29.17
C ARG A 462 11.54 4.47 29.07
N ILE A 463 10.61 4.50 28.12
CA ILE A 463 9.72 3.37 27.84
C ILE A 463 10.40 2.49 26.77
N LEU A 464 10.27 1.18 26.88
CA LEU A 464 10.84 0.19 25.94
C LEU A 464 9.98 0.05 24.68
N TYR A 465 9.67 1.17 24.06
CA TYR A 465 9.02 1.24 22.76
C TYR A 465 9.86 2.10 21.82
N GLY A 466 9.81 1.74 20.55
CA GLY A 466 10.19 2.61 19.46
C GLY A 466 9.12 3.65 19.17
N GLY A 467 8.97 4.04 17.90
CA GLY A 467 8.02 5.06 17.49
C GLY A 467 7.28 4.68 16.22
N ALA A 468 5.97 4.85 16.26
CA ALA A 468 5.09 4.74 15.11
C ALA A 468 4.02 5.84 15.16
N LYS A 469 3.27 5.96 14.08
CA LYS A 469 2.03 6.70 13.99
C LYS A 469 1.22 6.11 12.86
N GLY A 470 -0.09 6.19 12.95
CA GLY A 470 -0.95 5.95 11.80
C GLY A 470 -2.13 6.89 11.76
N GLY A 471 -2.95 6.71 10.74
CA GLY A 471 -4.21 7.41 10.61
C GLY A 471 -4.99 6.98 9.39
N LEU A 472 -6.22 7.47 9.29
CA LEU A 472 -7.12 7.23 8.18
C LEU A 472 -7.67 8.59 7.72
N MET A 473 -7.52 8.87 6.42
CA MET A 473 -8.04 10.09 5.79
C MET A 473 -9.55 9.99 5.63
N LEU A 474 -10.26 10.16 6.74
CA LEU A 474 -11.71 9.98 6.86
C LEU A 474 -12.29 11.19 7.56
N ASN A 475 -13.33 11.78 6.98
CA ASN A 475 -14.16 12.75 7.66
C ASN A 475 -15.32 12.02 8.37
N PRO A 476 -15.34 11.91 9.71
CA PRO A 476 -16.41 11.19 10.39
C PRO A 476 -17.81 11.77 10.13
N ARG A 477 -17.90 13.06 9.74
CA ARG A 477 -19.16 13.75 9.45
C ARG A 477 -19.85 13.24 8.19
N THR A 478 -19.13 12.62 7.25
CA THR A 478 -19.75 12.06 6.03
C THR A 478 -20.61 10.82 6.33
N PHE A 479 -20.54 10.29 7.55
CA PHE A 479 -21.30 9.15 8.04
C PHE A 479 -22.44 9.56 8.98
N GLU A 480 -22.74 10.86 9.09
CA GLU A 480 -23.90 11.33 9.85
C GLU A 480 -25.17 10.70 9.27
N GLY A 481 -25.85 9.86 10.06
CA GLY A 481 -27.02 9.09 9.63
C GLY A 481 -26.75 7.63 9.29
N SER A 482 -25.49 7.20 9.19
CA SER A 482 -25.12 5.80 8.90
C SER A 482 -24.02 5.26 9.83
N ALA A 483 -24.43 4.84 11.03
CA ALA A 483 -23.52 4.31 12.05
C ALA A 483 -22.90 2.96 11.65
N ILE A 484 -23.61 2.17 10.83
CA ILE A 484 -23.15 0.86 10.35
C ILE A 484 -22.01 1.06 9.35
N ASP A 485 -22.20 1.93 8.36
CA ASP A 485 -21.17 2.33 7.39
C ASP A 485 -19.87 2.80 8.08
N TYR A 486 -19.99 3.61 9.14
CA TYR A 486 -18.84 4.06 9.92
C TYR A 486 -18.16 2.91 10.68
N PHE A 487 -18.95 2.01 11.27
CA PHE A 487 -18.44 0.81 11.93
C PHE A 487 -17.69 -0.10 10.95
N ASP A 488 -18.30 -0.40 9.80
CA ASP A 488 -17.73 -1.28 8.77
C ASP A 488 -16.44 -0.69 8.19
N THR A 489 -16.41 0.63 7.96
CA THR A 489 -15.20 1.35 7.51
C THR A 489 -14.05 1.21 8.53
N LEU A 490 -14.31 1.44 9.82
CA LEU A 490 -13.28 1.31 10.84
C LEU A 490 -12.88 -0.13 11.13
N SER A 491 -13.82 -1.08 11.05
CA SER A 491 -13.53 -2.51 11.13
C SER A 491 -12.64 -2.95 9.96
N SER A 492 -12.92 -2.48 8.75
CA SER A 492 -12.09 -2.69 7.55
C SER A 492 -10.68 -2.11 7.75
N PHE A 493 -10.55 -0.89 8.27
CA PHE A 493 -9.25 -0.32 8.62
C PHE A 493 -8.52 -1.16 9.67
N GLY A 494 -9.25 -1.69 10.66
CA GLY A 494 -8.72 -2.60 11.66
C GLY A 494 -8.14 -3.87 11.03
N ARG A 495 -8.84 -4.49 10.07
CA ARG A 495 -8.33 -5.65 9.32
C ARG A 495 -7.07 -5.33 8.51
N SER A 496 -6.97 -4.14 7.94
CA SER A 496 -5.74 -3.70 7.23
C SER A 496 -4.58 -3.50 8.20
N LEU A 497 -4.80 -2.83 9.34
CA LEU A 497 -3.77 -2.62 10.36
C LEU A 497 -3.25 -3.95 10.93
N PHE A 498 -4.12 -4.93 11.12
CA PHE A 498 -3.79 -6.26 11.64
C PHE A 498 -2.65 -6.95 10.85
N LEU A 499 -2.51 -6.66 9.55
CA LEU A 499 -1.44 -7.22 8.71
C LEU A 499 -0.04 -6.72 9.10
N VAL A 500 0.05 -5.53 9.72
CA VAL A 500 1.31 -4.83 9.95
C VAL A 500 1.60 -4.55 11.43
N SER A 501 0.62 -4.81 12.29
CA SER A 501 0.70 -4.69 13.74
C SER A 501 0.92 -6.04 14.43
N GLY A 502 1.41 -5.98 15.66
CA GLY A 502 1.59 -7.13 16.51
C GLY A 502 2.23 -6.75 17.83
N PRO A 503 1.96 -7.49 18.93
CA PRO A 503 2.46 -7.18 20.27
C PRO A 503 3.98 -6.97 20.33
N MET A 504 4.73 -7.76 19.55
CA MET A 504 6.19 -7.70 19.49
C MET A 504 6.75 -6.83 18.35
N ARG A 505 5.87 -6.21 17.55
CA ARG A 505 6.26 -5.46 16.34
C ARG A 505 5.79 -4.02 16.38
N ASP A 506 4.50 -3.81 16.56
CA ASP A 506 3.87 -2.49 16.53
C ASP A 506 2.49 -2.52 17.20
N VAL A 507 2.25 -1.58 18.12
CA VAL A 507 1.06 -1.55 18.98
C VAL A 507 0.33 -0.21 18.81
N PRO A 508 -0.74 -0.11 17.99
CA PRO A 508 -1.49 1.12 17.80
C PRO A 508 -2.27 1.59 19.05
N ALA A 509 -2.58 2.89 19.12
CA ALA A 509 -3.39 3.55 20.16
C ALA A 509 -4.37 4.57 19.54
N GLY A 510 -5.25 5.14 20.36
CA GLY A 510 -6.06 6.30 19.97
C GLY A 510 -5.25 7.60 19.83
N ASP A 511 -5.80 8.55 19.08
CA ASP A 511 -5.32 9.92 18.86
C ASP A 511 -6.51 10.84 18.54
N VAL A 512 -6.27 12.00 17.93
CA VAL A 512 -7.33 12.90 17.45
C VAL A 512 -8.28 12.14 16.50
N GLY A 513 -9.59 12.29 16.73
CA GLY A 513 -10.63 11.61 15.96
C GLY A 513 -10.75 10.10 16.21
N CYS A 514 -9.88 9.52 17.04
CA CYS A 514 -9.87 8.08 17.33
C CYS A 514 -9.87 7.84 18.83
N GLY A 515 -11.07 7.83 19.40
CA GLY A 515 -11.30 7.55 20.81
C GLY A 515 -11.50 6.07 21.10
N PRO A 516 -11.95 5.73 22.32
CA PRO A 516 -12.19 4.34 22.70
C PRO A 516 -13.25 3.63 21.83
N LYS A 517 -14.22 4.38 21.30
CA LYS A 517 -15.26 3.85 20.40
C LYS A 517 -14.65 3.39 19.08
N GLU A 518 -13.84 4.23 18.44
CA GLU A 518 -13.19 3.94 17.16
C GLU A 518 -12.16 2.81 17.31
N ILE A 519 -11.43 2.79 18.43
CA ILE A 519 -10.58 1.65 18.81
C ILE A 519 -11.40 0.37 18.98
N GLY A 520 -12.60 0.46 19.55
CA GLY A 520 -13.53 -0.68 19.64
C GLY A 520 -13.94 -1.22 18.27
N HIS A 521 -14.26 -0.35 17.32
CA HIS A 521 -14.62 -0.78 15.96
C HIS A 521 -13.44 -1.45 15.24
N MET A 522 -12.24 -0.86 15.33
CA MET A 522 -11.03 -1.48 14.79
C MET A 522 -10.70 -2.81 15.48
N PHE A 523 -10.91 -2.90 16.80
CA PHE A 523 -10.69 -4.13 17.56
C PHE A 523 -11.55 -5.30 17.04
N GLU A 524 -12.80 -5.05 16.65
CA GLU A 524 -13.64 -6.05 15.98
C GLU A 524 -13.04 -6.50 14.63
N GLY A 525 -12.46 -5.56 13.87
CA GLY A 525 -11.70 -5.86 12.67
C GLY A 525 -10.51 -6.79 12.93
N PHE A 526 -9.72 -6.51 13.97
CA PHE A 526 -8.60 -7.36 14.38
C PHE A 526 -9.06 -8.76 14.83
N LYS A 527 -10.14 -8.85 15.64
CA LYS A 527 -10.71 -10.13 16.06
C LYS A 527 -11.15 -10.96 14.87
N SER A 528 -11.85 -10.31 13.94
CA SER A 528 -12.33 -10.94 12.71
C SER A 528 -11.15 -11.47 11.88
N ALA A 529 -10.07 -10.69 11.74
CA ALA A 529 -8.88 -11.10 11.02
C ALA A 529 -8.14 -12.27 11.71
N LEU A 530 -7.98 -12.22 13.03
CA LEU A 530 -7.33 -13.28 13.80
C LEU A 530 -8.11 -14.60 13.73
N ARG A 531 -9.44 -14.53 13.84
CA ARG A 531 -10.31 -15.69 13.68
C ARG A 531 -10.18 -16.28 12.28
N ASP A 532 -10.11 -15.45 11.23
CA ASP A 532 -9.90 -15.92 9.86
C ASP A 532 -8.56 -16.67 9.71
N LEU A 533 -7.46 -16.16 10.30
CA LEU A 533 -6.17 -16.86 10.31
C LEU A 533 -6.24 -18.21 11.05
N ALA A 534 -6.91 -18.24 12.20
CA ALA A 534 -7.04 -19.44 13.04
C ALA A 534 -7.84 -20.54 12.34
N VAL A 535 -9.03 -20.18 11.82
CA VAL A 535 -9.93 -21.09 11.09
C VAL A 535 -9.23 -21.68 9.85
N MET A 536 -8.47 -20.84 9.13
CA MET A 536 -7.69 -21.28 7.97
C MET A 536 -6.54 -22.20 8.37
N SER A 537 -5.81 -21.89 9.44
CA SER A 537 -4.68 -22.70 9.90
C SER A 537 -5.12 -24.07 10.42
N TYR A 538 -6.32 -24.14 11.01
CA TYR A 538 -6.99 -25.38 11.44
C TYR A 538 -7.54 -26.23 10.28
N GLY A 539 -7.62 -25.68 9.06
CA GLY A 539 -8.13 -26.38 7.88
C GLY A 539 -9.66 -26.45 7.76
N LEU A 540 -10.41 -25.57 8.46
CA LEU A 540 -11.88 -25.49 8.36
C LEU A 540 -12.37 -24.62 7.20
N LYS A 541 -11.50 -23.76 6.68
CA LYS A 541 -11.74 -22.91 5.51
C LYS A 541 -10.87 -23.38 4.33
N PRO A 542 -11.19 -22.93 3.09
CA PRO A 542 -10.30 -23.10 1.94
C PRO A 542 -8.87 -22.62 2.24
N GLY A 543 -7.90 -23.02 1.42
CA GLY A 543 -6.48 -22.71 1.62
C GLY A 543 -6.07 -21.23 1.64
N VAL A 544 -7.02 -20.28 1.63
CA VAL A 544 -6.79 -18.85 1.76
C VAL A 544 -7.92 -18.12 2.51
N THR A 545 -7.63 -16.89 2.93
CA THR A 545 -8.61 -15.92 3.41
C THR A 545 -8.24 -14.49 2.98
N MET A 546 -9.23 -13.60 2.91
CA MET A 546 -9.02 -12.17 2.68
C MET A 546 -8.86 -11.46 4.03
N ILE A 547 -7.74 -10.78 4.28
CA ILE A 547 -7.55 -9.92 5.44
C ILE A 547 -7.36 -8.49 4.94
N GLY A 548 -8.32 -7.61 5.21
CA GLY A 548 -8.39 -6.30 4.55
C GLY A 548 -8.35 -6.46 3.02
N PRO A 549 -7.49 -5.71 2.30
CA PRO A 549 -7.35 -5.81 0.85
C PRO A 549 -6.37 -6.90 0.37
N ARG A 550 -5.85 -7.73 1.28
CA ARG A 550 -4.79 -8.70 0.98
C ARG A 550 -5.28 -10.14 1.12
N ILE A 551 -4.85 -11.00 0.19
CA ILE A 551 -5.03 -12.44 0.31
C ILE A 551 -3.90 -13.01 1.15
N VAL A 552 -4.28 -13.84 2.12
CA VAL A 552 -3.36 -14.55 3.00
C VAL A 552 -3.52 -16.04 2.73
N SER A 553 -2.41 -16.71 2.40
CA SER A 553 -2.35 -18.17 2.22
C SER A 553 -2.26 -18.90 3.56
N VAL A 554 -2.55 -20.21 3.59
CA VAL A 554 -2.36 -21.02 4.83
C VAL A 554 -0.95 -20.89 5.39
N GLN A 555 0.08 -20.95 4.54
CA GLN A 555 1.47 -20.84 4.98
C GLN A 555 1.74 -19.47 5.59
N GLU A 556 1.22 -18.41 4.98
CA GLU A 556 1.37 -17.07 5.50
C GLU A 556 0.61 -16.87 6.80
N ALA A 557 -0.60 -17.40 6.95
CA ALA A 557 -1.32 -17.32 8.22
C ALA A 557 -0.62 -18.07 9.35
N ARG A 558 -0.09 -19.26 9.08
CA ARG A 558 0.70 -20.02 10.06
C ARG A 558 1.93 -19.24 10.49
N ARG A 559 2.62 -18.62 9.52
CA ARG A 559 3.75 -17.71 9.80
C ARG A 559 3.30 -16.52 10.64
N MET A 560 2.19 -15.87 10.29
CA MET A 560 1.67 -14.74 11.06
C MET A 560 1.32 -15.17 12.49
N LEU A 561 0.58 -16.27 12.68
CA LEU A 561 0.25 -16.83 14.01
C LEU A 561 1.49 -17.08 14.85
N ALA A 562 2.51 -17.75 14.29
CA ALA A 562 3.75 -18.02 15.01
C ALA A 562 4.57 -16.75 15.28
N GLU A 563 4.85 -15.94 14.25
CA GLU A 563 5.82 -14.83 14.35
C GLU A 563 5.22 -13.57 14.97
N HIS A 564 3.92 -13.30 14.77
CA HIS A 564 3.29 -12.06 15.21
C HIS A 564 2.50 -12.24 16.51
N PHE A 565 1.93 -13.42 16.73
CA PHE A 565 1.05 -13.68 17.88
C PHE A 565 1.67 -14.64 18.89
N ASP A 566 2.80 -15.27 18.57
CA ASP A 566 3.40 -16.33 19.39
C ASP A 566 2.40 -17.48 19.65
N VAL A 567 1.53 -17.73 18.67
CA VAL A 567 0.51 -18.78 18.72
C VAL A 567 1.05 -20.01 18.02
N ASP A 568 1.18 -21.11 18.75
CA ASP A 568 1.53 -22.40 18.17
C ASP A 568 0.36 -22.95 17.35
N TRP A 569 0.44 -22.73 16.05
CA TRP A 569 -0.55 -23.21 15.10
C TRP A 569 -0.55 -24.73 14.92
N THR A 570 0.47 -25.44 15.42
CA THR A 570 0.54 -26.90 15.38
C THR A 570 -0.26 -27.55 16.51
N ASP A 571 -0.58 -26.82 17.57
CA ASP A 571 -1.41 -27.31 18.67
C ASP A 571 -2.92 -27.15 18.33
N PRO A 572 -3.66 -28.25 18.11
CA PRO A 572 -5.07 -28.18 17.76
C PRO A 572 -5.97 -27.69 18.91
N VAL A 573 -5.50 -27.73 20.16
CA VAL A 573 -6.22 -27.19 21.31
C VAL A 573 -6.16 -25.68 21.28
N ILE A 574 -4.96 -25.09 21.14
CA ILE A 574 -4.75 -23.64 21.10
C ILE A 574 -5.54 -23.02 19.95
N ILE A 575 -5.41 -23.57 18.74
CA ILE A 575 -6.17 -23.07 17.59
C ILE A 575 -7.66 -23.31 17.76
N GLY A 576 -8.07 -24.44 18.34
CA GLY A 576 -9.47 -24.72 18.64
C GLY A 576 -10.09 -23.70 19.60
N GLU A 577 -9.35 -23.30 20.64
CA GLU A 577 -9.76 -22.23 21.57
C GLU A 577 -9.80 -20.88 20.88
N LEU A 578 -8.81 -20.54 20.05
CA LEU A 578 -8.80 -19.27 19.30
C LEU A 578 -10.02 -19.11 18.38
N VAL A 579 -10.54 -20.23 17.86
CA VAL A 579 -11.74 -20.25 17.01
C VAL A 579 -13.04 -20.17 17.82
N ARG A 580 -13.15 -20.87 18.96
CA ARG A 580 -14.42 -21.09 19.69
C ARG A 580 -14.61 -20.23 20.94
N ASN A 581 -13.52 -19.77 21.56
CA ASN A 581 -13.54 -19.09 22.84
C ASN A 581 -13.37 -17.57 22.63
N GLU A 582 -14.47 -16.83 22.76
CA GLU A 582 -14.47 -15.38 22.53
C GLU A 582 -13.53 -14.63 23.48
N THR A 583 -13.46 -15.06 24.75
CA THR A 583 -12.59 -14.44 25.75
C THR A 583 -11.12 -14.61 25.38
N TYR A 584 -10.72 -15.82 24.98
CA TYR A 584 -9.33 -16.07 24.58
C TYR A 584 -8.97 -15.31 23.29
N LEU A 585 -9.86 -15.28 22.30
CA LEU A 585 -9.70 -14.45 21.10
C LEU A 585 -9.54 -12.96 21.44
N GLU A 586 -10.35 -12.45 22.37
CA GLU A 586 -10.29 -11.07 22.85
C GLU A 586 -8.97 -10.74 23.57
N LEU A 587 -8.42 -11.70 24.31
CA LEU A 587 -7.15 -11.54 25.02
C LEU A 587 -5.97 -11.47 24.04
N VAL A 588 -5.90 -12.41 23.09
CA VAL A 588 -4.85 -12.40 22.05
C VAL A 588 -4.95 -11.14 21.19
N THR A 589 -6.17 -10.72 20.86
CA THR A 589 -6.39 -9.48 20.08
C THR A 589 -6.03 -8.23 20.87
N ALA A 590 -6.23 -8.20 22.19
CA ALA A 590 -5.94 -7.04 23.04
C ALA A 590 -4.45 -6.69 23.10
N ALA A 591 -3.58 -7.66 22.82
CA ALA A 591 -2.14 -7.43 22.76
C ALA A 591 -1.73 -6.61 21.52
N GLN A 592 -2.59 -6.52 20.50
CA GLN A 592 -2.31 -5.83 19.25
C GLN A 592 -2.63 -4.34 19.27
N ILE A 593 -3.79 -3.95 19.83
CA ILE A 593 -4.30 -2.57 19.78
C ILE A 593 -4.73 -2.11 21.17
N THR A 594 -4.40 -0.86 21.48
CA THR A 594 -4.54 -0.32 22.84
C THR A 594 -5.54 0.83 22.89
N GLY A 595 -6.31 0.93 23.99
CA GLY A 595 -7.32 1.98 24.17
C GLY A 595 -8.78 1.52 24.27
N LYS A 596 -9.07 0.32 24.80
CA LYS A 596 -10.41 -0.30 24.86
C LYS A 596 -11.53 0.61 25.45
N PRO A 597 -12.80 0.48 24.98
CA PRO A 597 -13.97 1.26 25.44
C PRO A 597 -14.61 0.84 26.78
N LYS A 598 -14.28 -0.33 27.36
CA LYS A 598 -14.93 -0.83 28.61
C LYS A 598 -14.01 -1.41 29.69
N LEU A 599 -12.73 -1.62 29.40
CA LEU A 599 -11.77 -2.10 30.39
C LEU A 599 -11.04 -0.88 30.95
N GLY A 600 -11.20 -0.65 32.25
CA GLY A 600 -10.76 0.56 32.95
C GLY A 600 -9.26 0.88 32.78
N ILE A 601 -8.87 2.03 33.31
CA ILE A 601 -7.49 2.56 33.27
C ILE A 601 -6.43 1.49 33.67
N GLU A 602 -6.78 0.55 34.53
CA GLU A 602 -5.92 -0.56 34.99
C GLU A 602 -5.56 -1.57 33.86
N ALA A 603 -6.51 -1.90 32.97
CA ALA A 603 -6.23 -2.76 31.81
C ALA A 603 -5.41 -2.04 30.72
N ARG A 604 -5.48 -0.71 30.71
CA ARG A 604 -4.64 0.14 29.84
C ARG A 604 -3.18 -0.01 30.23
N GLY A 605 -2.86 -0.08 31.53
CA GLY A 605 -1.55 -0.47 32.04
C GLY A 605 -1.21 -1.94 31.73
N ALA A 606 -2.19 -2.84 31.89
CA ALA A 606 -2.03 -4.29 31.70
C ALA A 606 -1.57 -4.66 30.27
N ALA A 607 -2.19 -4.08 29.23
CA ALA A 607 -1.90 -4.44 27.84
C ALA A 607 -0.76 -3.63 27.20
N THR A 608 -0.54 -2.38 27.62
CA THR A 608 0.42 -1.47 26.94
C THR A 608 1.81 -1.44 27.56
N GLY A 609 1.99 -1.91 28.79
CA GLY A 609 3.29 -1.82 29.46
C GLY A 609 3.56 -3.04 30.32
N LEU A 610 2.53 -3.55 31.00
CA LEU A 610 2.65 -4.70 31.89
C LEU A 610 2.77 -6.02 31.12
N GLY A 611 2.02 -6.26 30.05
CA GLY A 611 2.12 -7.50 29.27
C GLY A 611 3.45 -7.65 28.54
N MET A 612 3.98 -6.55 28.01
CA MET A 612 5.31 -6.49 27.39
C MET A 612 6.42 -6.56 28.45
N ALA A 613 6.30 -5.83 29.56
CA ALA A 613 7.22 -5.99 30.70
C ALA A 613 7.17 -7.41 31.27
N TYR A 614 6.01 -8.05 31.28
CA TYR A 614 5.81 -9.42 31.75
C TYR A 614 6.46 -10.41 30.80
N ALA A 615 6.25 -10.28 29.49
CA ALA A 615 6.90 -11.11 28.47
C ALA A 615 8.43 -10.96 28.53
N VAL A 616 8.92 -9.73 28.68
CA VAL A 616 10.36 -9.45 28.85
C VAL A 616 10.89 -10.03 30.17
N LEU A 617 10.18 -9.85 31.28
CA LEU A 617 10.57 -10.42 32.58
C LEU A 617 10.53 -11.95 32.58
N ALA A 618 9.55 -12.56 31.91
CA ALA A 618 9.45 -14.01 31.75
C ALA A 618 10.58 -14.53 30.86
N ALA A 619 10.90 -13.86 29.76
CA ALA A 619 12.01 -14.22 28.87
C ALA A 619 13.37 -14.09 29.56
N VAL A 620 13.66 -12.92 30.16
CA VAL A 620 14.89 -12.68 30.93
C VAL A 620 14.96 -13.60 32.15
N GLY A 621 13.84 -13.81 32.82
CA GLY A 621 13.73 -14.74 33.95
C GLY A 621 14.00 -16.19 33.54
N ASN A 622 13.47 -16.65 32.41
CA ASN A 622 13.76 -18.00 31.90
C ASN A 622 15.24 -18.13 31.54
N LEU A 623 15.85 -17.12 30.90
CA LEU A 623 17.30 -17.10 30.64
C LEU A 623 18.14 -17.11 31.92
N TYR A 624 17.70 -16.39 32.95
CA TYR A 624 18.34 -16.39 34.27
C TYR A 624 18.22 -17.74 34.98
N LEU A 625 17.02 -18.32 35.01
CA LEU A 625 16.72 -19.60 35.65
C LEU A 625 17.40 -20.78 34.96
N ASP A 626 17.55 -20.70 33.62
CA ASP A 626 18.30 -21.66 32.81
C ASP A 626 19.83 -21.47 32.91
N GLY A 627 20.31 -20.44 33.62
CA GLY A 627 21.73 -20.09 33.73
C GLY A 627 22.36 -19.58 32.42
N LYS A 628 21.54 -19.23 31.42
CA LYS A 628 21.97 -18.72 30.11
C LYS A 628 22.24 -17.22 30.10
N TRP A 629 21.81 -16.51 31.14
CA TRP A 629 22.06 -15.09 31.34
C TRP A 629 22.33 -14.80 32.81
N THR A 630 23.28 -13.89 33.08
CA THR A 630 23.61 -13.46 34.45
C THR A 630 23.40 -11.95 34.56
N PRO A 631 22.72 -11.49 35.62
CA PRO A 631 22.43 -10.09 35.81
C PRO A 631 23.72 -9.33 36.16
N SER A 632 23.82 -8.09 35.68
CA SER A 632 24.98 -7.20 35.91
C SER A 632 25.18 -6.84 37.40
N ARG A 633 24.13 -7.04 38.21
CA ARG A 633 24.19 -7.00 39.68
C ARG A 633 23.44 -8.19 40.28
N PRO A 634 23.77 -8.61 41.50
CA PRO A 634 22.98 -9.60 42.22
C PRO A 634 21.52 -9.13 42.38
N LEU A 635 20.58 -10.02 42.05
CA LEU A 635 19.15 -9.80 42.29
C LEU A 635 18.85 -9.99 43.78
N SER A 636 17.97 -9.17 44.32
CA SER A 636 17.44 -9.38 45.67
C SER A 636 16.47 -10.57 45.68
N LYS A 637 16.24 -11.18 46.85
CA LYS A 637 15.27 -12.29 47.01
C LYS A 637 13.86 -11.93 46.54
N HIS A 638 13.47 -10.67 46.69
CA HIS A 638 12.18 -10.16 46.21
C HIS A 638 12.13 -10.13 44.69
N GLU A 639 13.16 -9.56 44.04
CA GLU A 639 13.28 -9.53 42.57
C GLU A 639 13.31 -10.93 41.94
N GLU A 640 14.00 -11.87 42.59
CA GLU A 640 14.05 -13.27 42.15
C GLU A 640 12.67 -13.96 42.27
N THR A 641 11.91 -13.66 43.33
CA THR A 641 10.55 -14.17 43.52
C THR A 641 9.60 -13.61 42.46
N VAL A 642 9.73 -12.32 42.13
CA VAL A 642 8.98 -11.66 41.06
C VAL A 642 9.29 -12.29 39.70
N LEU A 643 10.57 -12.54 39.38
CA LEU A 643 10.99 -13.21 38.15
C LEU A 643 10.45 -14.63 38.04
N ARG A 644 10.56 -15.45 39.10
CA ARG A 644 10.02 -16.81 39.11
C ARG A 644 8.51 -16.85 38.92
N LYS A 645 7.79 -15.89 39.54
CA LYS A 645 6.35 -15.73 39.35
C LYS A 645 6.04 -15.31 37.91
N ALA A 646 6.84 -14.39 37.34
CA ALA A 646 6.74 -13.98 35.94
C ALA A 646 6.95 -15.16 34.95
N CYS A 647 7.90 -16.05 35.23
CA CYS A 647 8.13 -17.26 34.41
C CYS A 647 7.03 -18.32 34.55
N SER A 648 6.23 -18.27 35.63
CA SER A 648 5.22 -19.29 35.95
C SER A 648 3.84 -19.06 35.33
N ILE A 649 3.54 -17.85 34.83
CA ILE A 649 2.27 -17.63 34.09
C ILE A 649 2.51 -18.03 32.65
N THR A 650 1.97 -19.19 32.31
CA THR A 650 1.94 -19.76 30.97
C THR A 650 0.54 -19.64 30.39
N GLU A 651 0.43 -19.81 29.08
CA GLU A 651 -0.86 -19.89 28.40
C GLU A 651 -1.79 -20.96 29.02
N SER A 652 -1.23 -22.11 29.41
CA SER A 652 -1.95 -23.18 30.12
C SER A 652 -2.47 -22.80 31.51
N VAL A 653 -1.86 -21.81 32.18
CA VAL A 653 -2.35 -21.25 33.46
C VAL A 653 -3.46 -20.23 33.20
N ILE A 654 -3.30 -19.40 32.16
CA ILE A 654 -4.32 -18.43 31.73
C ILE A 654 -5.61 -19.13 31.29
N LEU A 655 -5.51 -20.27 30.61
CA LEU A 655 -6.64 -21.07 30.13
C LEU A 655 -7.38 -21.86 31.24
N LYS A 656 -6.80 -22.01 32.44
CA LYS A 656 -7.35 -22.84 33.53
C LYS A 656 -8.13 -22.09 34.60
N GLU A 657 -7.93 -20.77 34.74
CA GLU A 657 -8.66 -19.97 35.73
C GLU A 657 -9.77 -19.16 35.06
N GLU A 658 -10.95 -19.18 35.66
CA GLU A 658 -12.09 -18.33 35.28
C GLU A 658 -11.59 -16.86 35.21
N SER A 659 -11.72 -16.28 34.02
CA SER A 659 -11.00 -15.09 33.52
C SER A 659 -11.15 -13.80 34.34
N GLU A 660 -11.98 -13.78 35.38
CA GLU A 660 -12.17 -12.62 36.26
C GLU A 660 -11.17 -12.58 37.43
N THR A 661 -10.69 -13.72 37.91
CA THR A 661 -9.81 -13.79 39.10
C THR A 661 -8.35 -13.42 38.83
N ALA A 662 -7.85 -13.71 37.62
CA ALA A 662 -6.44 -13.51 37.26
C ALA A 662 -6.01 -12.03 37.21
N TYR A 663 -6.89 -11.16 36.73
CA TYR A 663 -6.63 -9.73 36.63
C TYR A 663 -7.18 -8.94 37.84
N GLY A 664 -8.17 -9.47 38.56
CA GLY A 664 -8.95 -8.72 39.55
C GLY A 664 -8.56 -8.85 41.03
N LYS A 665 -7.76 -9.83 41.45
CA LYS A 665 -7.42 -10.03 42.88
C LYS A 665 -6.00 -10.56 43.16
N THR A 666 -5.03 -10.37 42.29
CA THR A 666 -3.64 -10.63 42.65
C THR A 666 -3.04 -9.39 43.33
N SER A 667 -2.49 -9.56 44.54
CA SER A 667 -1.68 -8.54 45.25
C SER A 667 -0.37 -8.20 44.53
N PHE A 668 -0.17 -8.71 43.31
CA PHE A 668 0.99 -8.50 42.48
C PHE A 668 0.69 -7.39 41.49
N LYS A 669 1.19 -6.19 41.79
CA LYS A 669 1.09 -4.99 40.96
C LYS A 669 2.48 -4.69 40.38
N PRO A 670 2.81 -5.12 39.15
CA PRO A 670 4.14 -4.91 38.58
C PRO A 670 4.46 -3.42 38.35
N GLU A 671 3.43 -2.57 38.28
CA GLU A 671 3.54 -1.11 38.23
C GLU A 671 4.29 -0.49 39.43
N THR A 672 4.31 -1.13 40.60
CA THR A 672 5.11 -0.65 41.74
C THR A 672 6.58 -1.11 41.71
N GLU A 673 6.89 -2.19 40.98
CA GLU A 673 8.21 -2.84 40.98
C GLU A 673 9.01 -2.55 39.69
N VAL A 674 8.32 -2.45 38.54
CA VAL A 674 8.90 -2.24 37.20
C VAL A 674 9.06 -0.75 36.88
N VAL A 675 8.21 0.13 37.42
CA VAL A 675 8.27 1.60 37.18
C VAL A 675 9.54 2.23 37.75
N HIS A 676 10.31 1.52 38.58
CA HIS A 676 11.64 1.94 39.04
C HIS A 676 12.82 1.46 38.18
N GLY A 677 12.57 0.77 37.06
CA GLY A 677 13.58 0.45 36.04
C GLY A 677 14.71 -0.50 36.48
N ARG A 678 14.79 -0.87 37.75
CA ARG A 678 15.93 -1.60 38.35
C ARG A 678 16.09 -3.05 37.89
N LEU A 679 14.99 -3.72 37.51
CA LEU A 679 14.96 -5.13 37.08
C LEU A 679 15.22 -5.30 35.58
N LEU A 680 14.80 -4.31 34.78
CA LEU A 680 15.07 -4.27 33.33
C LEU A 680 16.43 -3.65 33.00
N SER A 681 17.04 -2.91 33.93
CA SER A 681 18.38 -2.32 33.78
C SER A 681 19.51 -3.22 34.28
N ALA A 682 19.19 -4.23 35.10
CA ALA A 682 20.15 -5.19 35.64
C ALA A 682 20.41 -6.29 34.62
#